data_AF-Q4SBF7-F1
#
_entry.id   AF-Q4SBF7-F1
#
_cell.length_a   1.000
_cell.length_b   1.000
_cell.length_c   1.000
_cell.angle_alpha   90.00
_cell.angle_beta   90.00
_cell.angle_gamma   90.00
#
_symmetry.space_group_name_H-M   'P 1'
#
loop_
_entity.id
_entity.type
_entity.pdbx_description
1 polymer ?
#
loop_
_entity_poly.entity_id
_entity_poly.type
_entity_poly.pdbx_seq_one_letter_code
_entity_poly.pdbx_strand_id
1 'polypeptide(L)'
;MSVTAQLWEINGRVYVGEVKEKEKAKQQYEKATSAGKTAGLVKAAGRKMEKFSVSVNIAANSTVAFVLTYEELLQRKMGQYEILTQVTPELPVQEFQIVADIYEAQGLAFVEASATFLTNELLPLVKKTVTDTRAHVSFSPTLEQQRKCPGCEGTIINGDFIIKYGVKQEQSLGEVQIVNGYFVHFFAPPHLPRVPKNVVFVIDRSGSMNGMKMQQTRDALQAILKDLHEEDHFALVVFDSTVSQWRNSLTKATKKNVSQAINYVKTIKDRGGVSDIKVIQKDVQSAIGGNMSLFCLGFGNDVDYSFLDVMSRQNKGLARRIFTGSDATLQLQGFYDEVSSPLLLDVDLRYPENTVDLLTKTQYSQLFNGSEIVVSGQLTNNDPENFLVEVFAKGAEHDFQVRGKARVLDTDVIYPEKDYIFGDFSERLWAYLTIQQLLENRFPTQFVNRHHSDVGTQQEKDRNSAKALEMSLRYGFVTPLTSMVVTKPESDRSSPLLADKLTESKTAATGRGKKETQQPLLIVYAFAIIRVIDGFLVDGDPHFMIEPDRGDSLCFNINGNPGTIFNLVTDAKSGFIVNGEIVGKKKDAPGGNSNNYIGRLGISHKKLGVRLDVSTQDISVFHDGKHIKLLWSDTASVKSTNLDLRLVKNCSLTVTLKHAVKFEVIKHSKVWKRQHKHQEYLGFYTLDSHHLSASVHGLLGQFYRGIEFEVTESLQSPDAIMYVKGQTLNVTRHWQKDFSQQVIDGKVMPCWFVNNNGTGLIDGKPLDYIVSGLF
;
A
#
# COMPACT_ATOMS: atom_id res chain seq x y z
N MET A 1 -5.53 -0.93 13.38
CA MET A 1 -5.80 0.49 13.64
C MET A 1 -7.13 0.88 13.00
N SER A 2 -7.95 1.68 13.68
CA SER A 2 -9.18 2.29 13.14
C SER A 2 -9.37 3.67 13.75
N VAL A 3 -9.79 4.66 12.94
CA VAL A 3 -10.19 5.99 13.45
C VAL A 3 -11.54 5.88 14.14
N THR A 4 -11.65 6.49 15.32
CA THR A 4 -12.81 6.37 16.21
C THR A 4 -13.46 7.70 16.54
N ALA A 5 -12.68 8.78 16.51
CA ALA A 5 -13.23 10.12 16.60
C ALA A 5 -12.42 11.11 15.77
N GLN A 6 -13.12 12.14 15.30
CA GLN A 6 -12.51 13.35 14.78
C GLN A 6 -13.26 14.54 15.34
N LEU A 7 -12.53 15.50 15.90
CA LEU A 7 -13.08 16.74 16.43
C LEU A 7 -12.39 17.91 15.76
N TRP A 8 -13.18 18.88 15.31
CA TRP A 8 -12.67 20.14 14.78
C TRP A 8 -13.11 21.26 15.69
N GLU A 9 -12.17 22.11 16.10
CA GLU A 9 -12.52 23.36 16.75
C GLU A 9 -12.31 24.50 15.77
N ILE A 10 -13.39 25.15 15.34
CA ILE A 10 -13.31 26.33 14.45
C ILE A 10 -13.82 27.53 15.23
N ASN A 11 -12.93 28.49 15.51
CA ASN A 11 -13.24 29.71 16.27
C ASN A 11 -13.96 29.43 17.61
N GLY A 12 -13.47 28.46 18.40
CA GLY A 12 -14.03 28.11 19.70
C GLY A 12 -15.27 27.22 19.67
N ARG A 13 -15.72 26.75 18.48
CA ARG A 13 -16.84 25.80 18.34
C ARG A 13 -16.35 24.44 17.91
N VAL A 14 -16.76 23.42 18.66
CA VAL A 14 -16.40 22.01 18.40
C VAL A 14 -17.41 21.36 17.47
N TYR A 15 -16.91 20.71 16.42
CA TYR A 15 -17.65 19.88 15.47
C TYR A 15 -17.17 18.44 15.58
N VAL A 16 -18.10 17.53 15.84
CA VAL A 16 -17.82 16.10 15.99
C VAL A 16 -18.06 15.38 14.68
N GLY A 17 -17.11 14.54 14.28
CA GLY A 17 -17.24 13.66 13.13
C GLY A 17 -18.26 12.56 13.38
N GLU A 18 -19.15 12.36 12.40
CA GLU A 18 -20.16 11.31 12.45
C GLU A 18 -19.72 10.16 11.55
N VAL A 19 -19.64 8.95 12.10
CA VAL A 19 -19.36 7.74 11.32
C VAL A 19 -20.63 7.29 10.63
N LYS A 20 -20.57 7.13 9.30
CA LYS A 20 -21.67 6.66 8.47
C LYS A 20 -21.21 5.55 7.55
N GLU A 21 -22.18 4.90 6.91
CA GLU A 21 -21.91 4.10 5.71
C GLU A 21 -21.10 4.91 4.72
N LYS A 22 -20.13 4.25 4.08
CA LYS A 22 -19.13 4.87 3.20
C LYS A 22 -19.75 5.80 2.14
N GLU A 23 -20.78 5.33 1.45
CA GLU A 23 -21.47 6.12 0.42
C GLU A 23 -22.26 7.31 0.99
N LYS A 24 -22.92 7.13 2.14
CA LYS A 24 -23.70 8.20 2.80
C LYS A 24 -22.79 9.33 3.29
N ALA A 25 -21.66 9.00 3.91
CA ALA A 25 -20.65 9.97 4.33
C ALA A 25 -20.10 10.76 3.14
N LYS A 26 -19.79 10.08 2.02
CA LYS A 26 -19.29 10.70 0.80
C LYS A 26 -20.29 11.70 0.21
N GLN A 27 -21.56 11.28 0.06
CA GLN A 27 -22.63 12.15 -0.44
C GLN A 27 -22.84 13.39 0.45
N GLN A 28 -22.77 13.24 1.77
CA GLN A 28 -22.88 14.37 2.70
C GLN A 28 -21.70 15.34 2.57
N TYR A 29 -20.48 14.83 2.47
CA TYR A 29 -19.29 15.65 2.25
C TYR A 29 -19.39 16.44 0.94
N GLU A 30 -19.69 15.78 -0.18
CA GLU A 30 -19.83 16.42 -1.48
C GLU A 30 -20.93 17.50 -1.49
N LYS A 31 -22.06 17.24 -0.83
CA LYS A 31 -23.15 18.22 -0.66
C LYS A 31 -22.73 19.44 0.17
N ALA A 32 -21.94 19.24 1.22
CA ALA A 32 -21.47 20.34 2.07
C ALA A 32 -20.40 21.19 1.34
N THR A 33 -19.45 20.55 0.68
CA THR A 33 -18.38 21.20 -0.08
C THR A 33 -18.93 21.98 -1.28
N SER A 34 -19.88 21.41 -2.03
CA SER A 34 -20.55 22.11 -3.14
C SER A 34 -21.39 23.31 -2.69
N ALA A 35 -21.87 23.30 -1.45
CA ALA A 35 -22.56 24.43 -0.82
C ALA A 35 -21.61 25.48 -0.20
N GLY A 36 -20.28 25.33 -0.38
CA GLY A 36 -19.27 26.23 0.18
C GLY A 36 -19.11 26.12 1.71
N LYS A 37 -19.64 25.08 2.34
CA LYS A 37 -19.52 24.85 3.79
C LYS A 37 -18.19 24.18 4.11
N THR A 38 -17.63 24.46 5.29
CA THR A 38 -16.48 23.72 5.82
C THR A 38 -16.89 22.28 6.12
N ALA A 39 -16.24 21.32 5.47
CA ALA A 39 -16.53 19.89 5.58
C ALA A 39 -15.26 19.05 5.53
N GLY A 40 -15.31 17.89 6.19
CA GLY A 40 -14.21 16.93 6.27
C GLY A 40 -14.66 15.53 6.03
N LEU A 41 -13.81 14.76 5.35
CA LEU A 41 -14.03 13.35 5.12
C LEU A 41 -12.79 12.59 5.59
N VAL A 42 -12.95 11.73 6.60
CA VAL A 42 -11.95 10.74 6.95
C VAL A 42 -12.36 9.43 6.33
N LYS A 43 -11.42 8.85 5.58
CA LYS A 43 -11.56 7.52 5.01
C LYS A 43 -10.30 6.71 5.31
N ALA A 44 -10.50 5.41 5.53
CA ALA A 44 -9.40 4.47 5.49
C ALA A 44 -8.79 4.50 4.07
N ALA A 45 -7.52 4.88 4.00
CA ALA A 45 -6.69 4.81 2.81
C ALA A 45 -5.68 3.66 2.96
N GLY A 46 -5.40 2.98 1.85
CA GLY A 46 -4.52 1.82 1.85
C GLY A 46 -5.18 0.53 2.37
N ARG A 47 -4.52 -0.61 2.10
CA ARG A 47 -5.12 -1.95 2.27
C ARG A 47 -5.17 -2.45 3.72
N LYS A 48 -4.42 -1.83 4.64
CA LYS A 48 -4.35 -2.20 6.07
C LYS A 48 -5.09 -1.25 7.01
N MET A 49 -5.80 -0.25 6.48
CA MET A 49 -6.47 0.79 7.31
C MET A 49 -5.48 1.59 8.19
N GLU A 50 -4.20 1.64 7.82
CA GLU A 50 -3.12 2.31 8.57
C GLU A 50 -2.92 3.77 8.15
N LYS A 51 -3.59 4.24 7.08
CA LYS A 51 -3.50 5.62 6.61
C LYS A 51 -4.87 6.25 6.59
N PHE A 52 -4.94 7.46 7.13
CA PHE A 52 -6.13 8.29 7.11
C PHE A 52 -5.75 9.62 6.48
N SER A 53 -6.56 10.07 5.51
CA SER A 53 -6.43 11.40 4.94
C SER A 53 -7.63 12.23 5.38
N VAL A 54 -7.37 13.50 5.67
CA VAL A 54 -8.39 14.48 6.02
C VAL A 54 -8.21 15.67 5.09
N SER A 55 -9.22 15.96 4.29
CA SER A 55 -9.26 17.17 3.45
C SER A 55 -10.26 18.15 4.03
N VAL A 56 -9.84 19.41 4.21
CA VAL A 56 -10.64 20.46 4.87
C VAL A 56 -10.51 21.78 4.12
N ASN A 57 -11.65 22.46 3.92
CA ASN A 57 -11.69 23.83 3.44
C ASN A 57 -11.87 24.81 4.62
N ILE A 58 -10.89 25.68 4.81
CA ILE A 58 -10.82 26.63 5.94
C ILE A 58 -11.11 28.06 5.43
N ALA A 59 -11.89 28.83 6.19
CA ALA A 59 -12.18 30.22 5.87
C ALA A 59 -10.98 31.14 6.20
N ALA A 60 -10.82 32.24 5.48
CA ALA A 60 -9.76 33.22 5.76
C ALA A 60 -9.87 33.77 7.21
N ASN A 61 -8.71 34.02 7.84
CA ASN A 61 -8.60 34.49 9.23
C ASN A 61 -9.33 33.62 10.28
N SER A 62 -9.49 32.32 10.02
CA SER A 62 -10.03 31.39 11.00
C SER A 62 -8.93 30.56 11.65
N THR A 63 -9.12 30.24 12.93
CA THR A 63 -8.28 29.30 13.66
C THR A 63 -9.01 27.96 13.68
N VAL A 64 -8.30 26.90 13.27
CA VAL A 64 -8.84 25.54 13.27
C VAL A 64 -7.91 24.63 14.05
N ALA A 65 -8.45 23.94 15.05
CA ALA A 65 -7.77 22.82 15.70
C ALA A 65 -8.31 21.50 15.15
N PHE A 66 -7.41 20.59 14.80
CA PHE A 66 -7.75 19.24 14.34
C PHE A 66 -7.35 18.24 15.42
N VAL A 67 -8.32 17.48 15.91
CA VAL A 67 -8.08 16.36 16.82
C VAL A 67 -8.53 15.09 16.13
N LEU A 68 -7.61 14.15 15.97
CA LEU A 68 -7.87 12.83 15.42
C LEU A 68 -7.60 11.79 16.51
N THR A 69 -8.57 10.92 16.76
CA THR A 69 -8.43 9.80 17.68
C THR A 69 -8.52 8.51 16.87
N TYR A 70 -7.55 7.64 17.07
CA TYR A 70 -7.56 6.30 16.52
C TYR A 70 -7.23 5.30 17.62
N GLU A 71 -7.70 4.07 17.41
CA GLU A 71 -7.49 2.96 18.32
C GLU A 71 -6.87 1.80 17.57
N GLU A 72 -5.98 1.09 18.24
CA GLU A 72 -5.42 -0.15 17.74
C GLU A 72 -5.15 -1.16 18.85
N LEU A 73 -5.27 -2.43 18.51
CA LEU A 73 -4.71 -3.50 19.31
C LEU A 73 -3.23 -3.63 18.95
N LEU A 74 -2.34 -3.27 19.88
CA LEU A 74 -0.91 -3.53 19.73
C LEU A 74 -0.66 -5.04 19.67
N GLN A 75 0.14 -5.46 18.70
CA GLN A 75 0.50 -6.87 18.55
C GLN A 75 1.87 -7.13 19.17
N ARG A 76 1.93 -8.10 20.09
CA ARG A 76 3.20 -8.56 20.64
C ARG A 76 3.99 -9.32 19.58
N LYS A 77 5.21 -8.86 19.30
CA LYS A 77 6.14 -9.49 18.35
C LYS A 77 7.53 -9.49 18.94
N MET A 78 8.25 -10.59 18.79
CA MET A 78 9.58 -10.75 19.40
C MET A 78 9.61 -10.45 20.90
N GLY A 79 8.49 -10.70 21.59
CA GLY A 79 8.38 -10.51 23.03
C GLY A 79 8.05 -9.09 23.49
N GLN A 80 7.85 -8.14 22.58
CA GLN A 80 7.62 -6.73 22.87
C GLN A 80 6.47 -6.14 22.06
N TYR A 81 5.94 -5.02 22.53
CA TYR A 81 5.00 -4.16 21.81
C TYR A 81 5.75 -2.96 21.26
N GLU A 82 5.29 -2.44 20.13
CA GLU A 82 5.85 -1.26 19.47
C GLU A 82 4.74 -0.26 19.18
N ILE A 83 4.91 0.97 19.68
CA ILE A 83 4.10 2.13 19.31
C ILE A 83 4.95 2.98 18.37
N LEU A 84 4.52 3.09 17.12
CA LEU A 84 5.22 3.85 16.08
C LEU A 84 4.39 5.08 15.71
N THR A 85 4.95 6.26 15.93
CA THR A 85 4.37 7.53 15.53
C THR A 85 5.24 8.19 14.48
N GLN A 86 4.77 8.22 13.24
CA GLN A 86 5.45 8.94 12.16
C GLN A 86 5.15 10.44 12.26
N VAL A 87 6.19 11.26 12.27
CA VAL A 87 6.10 12.71 12.41
C VAL A 87 6.92 13.40 11.32
N THR A 88 6.24 14.13 10.45
CA THR A 88 6.85 14.87 9.34
C THR A 88 6.20 16.25 9.18
N PRO A 89 6.38 17.17 10.14
CA PRO A 89 5.91 18.54 10.00
C PRO A 89 6.70 19.24 8.89
N GLU A 90 6.05 20.07 8.08
CA GLU A 90 6.75 20.85 7.05
C GLU A 90 7.54 22.03 7.65
N LEU A 91 7.05 22.57 8.78
CA LEU A 91 7.61 23.73 9.48
C LEU A 91 7.72 23.44 10.99
N PRO A 92 8.62 24.14 11.73
CA PRO A 92 8.67 24.09 13.19
C PRO A 92 7.31 24.40 13.81
N VAL A 93 6.92 23.59 14.80
CA VAL A 93 5.63 23.70 15.50
C VAL A 93 5.85 24.41 16.83
N GLN A 94 5.04 25.44 17.11
CA GLN A 94 5.21 26.29 18.30
C GLN A 94 5.16 25.51 19.61
N GLU A 95 4.21 24.59 19.72
CA GLU A 95 4.06 23.67 20.85
C GLU A 95 4.06 22.22 20.34
N PHE A 96 5.25 21.70 20.07
CA PHE A 96 5.40 20.30 19.69
C PHE A 96 5.47 19.40 20.92
N GLN A 97 4.64 18.37 20.97
CA GLN A 97 4.69 17.38 22.03
C GLN A 97 4.26 15.99 21.54
N ILE A 98 5.01 14.98 21.97
CA ILE A 98 4.60 13.57 21.94
C ILE A 98 4.52 13.10 23.39
N VAL A 99 3.36 12.56 23.79
CA VAL A 99 3.17 11.94 25.11
C VAL A 99 2.62 10.53 24.92
N ALA A 100 3.15 9.58 25.65
CA ALA A 100 2.59 8.25 25.79
C ALA A 100 2.48 7.86 27.26
N ASP A 101 1.28 7.46 27.65
CA ASP A 101 0.99 6.85 28.95
C ASP A 101 0.71 5.37 28.71
N ILE A 102 1.48 4.48 29.34
CA ILE A 102 1.37 3.03 29.23
C ILE A 102 0.96 2.49 30.59
N TYR A 103 -0.05 1.61 30.62
CA TYR A 103 -0.45 0.85 31.79
C TYR A 103 -0.58 -0.63 31.45
N GLU A 104 0.04 -1.49 32.26
CA GLU A 104 0.03 -2.93 32.09
C GLU A 104 -0.23 -3.61 33.44
N ALA A 105 -1.36 -4.30 33.58
CA ALA A 105 -1.81 -4.90 34.84
C ALA A 105 -0.86 -6.01 35.37
N GLN A 106 -0.18 -6.69 34.46
CA GLN A 106 0.83 -7.71 34.75
C GLN A 106 2.22 -7.12 35.06
N GLY A 107 2.40 -5.81 34.87
CA GLY A 107 3.64 -5.10 35.10
C GLY A 107 4.55 -5.00 33.86
N LEU A 108 5.36 -3.94 33.82
CA LEU A 108 6.29 -3.62 32.75
C LEU A 108 7.64 -4.29 33.02
N ALA A 109 8.17 -4.99 32.01
CA ALA A 109 9.52 -5.57 32.04
C ALA A 109 10.57 -4.53 31.60
N PHE A 110 10.27 -3.75 30.56
CA PHE A 110 11.12 -2.66 30.09
C PHE A 110 10.30 -1.66 29.27
N VAL A 111 10.81 -0.43 29.14
CA VAL A 111 10.28 0.61 28.26
C VAL A 111 11.45 1.36 27.64
N GLU A 112 11.46 1.49 26.32
CA GLU A 112 12.46 2.19 25.52
C GLU A 112 11.78 3.16 24.57
N ALA A 113 12.41 4.31 24.34
CA ALA A 113 11.94 5.32 23.40
C ALA A 113 13.11 5.78 22.53
N SER A 114 12.90 5.83 21.24
CA SER A 114 13.89 6.26 20.24
C SER A 114 13.20 6.99 19.10
N ALA A 115 13.95 7.74 18.30
CA ALA A 115 13.42 8.30 17.06
C ALA A 115 14.53 8.40 16.01
N THR A 116 14.17 8.28 14.73
CA THR A 116 15.14 8.32 13.62
C THR A 116 15.78 9.70 13.42
N PHE A 117 15.15 10.74 13.94
CA PHE A 117 15.61 12.13 13.89
C PHE A 117 16.28 12.62 15.19
N LEU A 118 16.44 11.77 16.22
CA LEU A 118 17.10 12.17 17.47
C LEU A 118 18.60 12.37 17.24
N THR A 119 19.05 13.61 17.41
CA THR A 119 20.46 13.99 17.49
C THR A 119 20.91 13.95 18.96
N ASN A 120 22.22 14.00 19.21
CA ASN A 120 22.78 14.10 20.57
C ASN A 120 22.20 15.27 21.38
N GLU A 121 21.74 16.33 20.71
CA GLU A 121 21.13 17.51 21.34
C GLU A 121 19.66 17.28 21.71
N LEU A 122 18.93 16.45 20.94
CA LEU A 122 17.53 16.12 21.20
C LEU A 122 17.33 14.94 22.15
N LEU A 123 18.31 14.03 22.24
CA LEU A 123 18.23 12.85 23.12
C LEU A 123 17.82 13.19 24.58
N PRO A 124 18.36 14.24 25.23
CA PRO A 124 17.98 14.58 26.61
C PRO A 124 16.53 15.07 26.78
N LEU A 125 15.83 15.39 25.68
CA LEU A 125 14.45 15.88 25.72
C LEU A 125 13.43 14.74 25.82
N VAL A 126 13.85 13.50 25.58
CA VAL A 126 13.01 12.32 25.81
C VAL A 126 13.02 12.01 27.30
N LYS A 127 11.97 12.45 28.00
CA LYS A 127 11.78 12.15 29.42
C LYS A 127 10.96 10.86 29.56
N LYS A 128 11.39 9.99 30.48
CA LYS A 128 10.74 8.73 30.77
C LYS A 128 10.65 8.50 32.27
N THR A 129 9.45 8.24 32.77
CA THR A 129 9.20 7.81 34.15
C THR A 129 8.55 6.43 34.10
N VAL A 130 9.13 5.43 34.76
CA VAL A 130 8.63 4.05 34.77
C VAL A 130 8.43 3.61 36.21
N THR A 131 7.26 3.05 36.48
CA THR A 131 6.89 2.34 37.71
C THR A 131 6.62 0.87 37.35
N ASP A 132 6.23 0.06 38.34
CA ASP A 132 5.99 -1.37 38.10
C ASP A 132 4.93 -1.64 37.02
N THR A 133 3.85 -0.87 36.99
CA THR A 133 2.71 -1.09 36.07
C THR A 133 2.45 0.09 35.13
N ARG A 134 3.17 1.21 35.28
CA ARG A 134 2.95 2.42 34.46
C ARG A 134 4.24 2.97 33.89
N ALA A 135 4.15 3.52 32.68
CA ALA A 135 5.20 4.37 32.13
C ALA A 135 4.63 5.64 31.50
N HIS A 136 5.36 6.73 31.67
CA HIS A 136 5.10 8.02 31.05
C HIS A 136 6.32 8.39 30.20
N VAL A 137 6.12 8.55 28.90
CA VAL A 137 7.15 9.00 27.95
C VAL A 137 6.70 10.34 27.37
N SER A 138 7.57 11.34 27.41
CA SER A 138 7.29 12.65 26.83
C SER A 138 8.48 13.18 26.04
N PHE A 139 8.21 13.79 24.89
CA PHE A 139 9.19 14.51 24.07
C PHE A 139 8.59 15.85 23.65
N SER A 140 9.22 16.95 24.07
CA SER A 140 8.71 18.32 23.88
C SER A 140 9.85 19.31 23.56
N PRO A 141 10.34 19.35 22.30
CA PRO A 141 11.38 20.27 21.87
C PRO A 141 10.82 21.68 21.63
N THR A 142 11.61 22.69 21.98
CA THR A 142 11.30 24.10 21.68
C THR A 142 11.43 24.39 20.19
N LEU A 143 10.85 25.50 19.72
CA LEU A 143 11.00 25.97 18.34
C LEU A 143 12.45 26.00 17.86
N GLU A 144 13.38 26.49 18.69
CA GLU A 144 14.80 26.57 18.32
C GLU A 144 15.45 25.19 18.21
N GLN A 145 15.09 24.24 19.09
CA GLN A 145 15.56 22.86 19.03
C GLN A 145 15.02 22.10 17.82
N GLN A 146 13.89 22.53 17.26
CA GLN A 146 13.32 21.95 16.05
C GLN A 146 14.02 22.44 14.78
N ARG A 147 14.70 23.60 14.79
CA ARG A 147 15.29 24.17 13.58
C ARG A 147 16.44 23.33 13.06
N LYS A 148 16.48 23.12 11.75
CA LYS A 148 17.58 22.43 11.05
C LYS A 148 18.89 23.21 11.04
N CYS A 149 18.79 24.52 11.12
CA CYS A 149 19.90 25.46 11.07
C CYS A 149 19.47 26.80 11.67
N PRO A 150 20.41 27.58 12.23
CA PRO A 150 20.14 28.96 12.62
C PRO A 150 19.58 29.77 11.44
N GLY A 151 18.37 30.32 11.60
CA GLY A 151 17.74 31.20 10.60
C GLY A 151 17.05 30.52 9.41
N CYS A 152 16.96 29.18 9.35
CA CYS A 152 16.22 28.49 8.28
C CYS A 152 14.80 28.08 8.71
N GLU A 153 13.92 27.89 7.73
CA GLU A 153 12.50 27.54 7.94
C GLU A 153 12.25 26.04 8.13
N GLY A 154 13.24 25.18 7.85
CA GLY A 154 13.07 23.73 7.93
C GLY A 154 13.23 23.17 9.35
N THR A 155 12.51 22.08 9.63
CA THR A 155 12.58 21.33 10.89
C THR A 155 13.46 20.07 10.78
N ILE A 156 14.13 19.69 11.88
CA ILE A 156 14.83 18.40 12.01
C ILE A 156 13.89 17.26 12.37
N ILE A 157 12.70 17.54 12.89
CA ILE A 157 11.71 16.52 13.21
C ILE A 157 11.16 15.98 11.89
N ASN A 158 11.71 14.86 11.42
CA ASN A 158 11.25 14.19 10.22
C ASN A 158 11.62 12.72 10.31
N GLY A 159 10.63 11.88 10.62
CA GLY A 159 10.80 10.45 10.69
C GLY A 159 9.91 9.81 11.76
N ASP A 160 10.39 8.74 12.37
CA ASP A 160 9.58 7.89 13.22
C ASP A 160 10.00 8.04 14.68
N PHE A 161 9.03 8.22 15.57
CA PHE A 161 9.18 8.14 17.02
C PHE A 161 8.62 6.80 17.49
N ILE A 162 9.49 5.99 18.10
CA ILE A 162 9.25 4.57 18.37
C ILE A 162 9.37 4.33 19.87
N ILE A 163 8.30 3.85 20.49
CA ILE A 163 8.28 3.38 21.88
C ILE A 163 8.15 1.87 21.88
N LYS A 164 9.10 1.17 22.49
CA LYS A 164 9.08 -0.29 22.65
C LYS A 164 8.93 -0.63 24.12
N TYR A 165 8.06 -1.57 24.43
CA TYR A 165 7.92 -2.04 25.81
C TYR A 165 7.64 -3.54 25.87
N GLY A 166 8.09 -4.15 26.95
CA GLY A 166 7.79 -5.54 27.28
C GLY A 166 6.99 -5.61 28.58
N VAL A 167 6.23 -6.68 28.71
CA VAL A 167 5.42 -6.98 29.90
C VAL A 167 6.01 -8.17 30.66
N LYS A 168 5.86 -8.19 31.98
CA LYS A 168 6.30 -9.33 32.80
C LYS A 168 5.44 -10.54 32.48
N GLN A 169 6.04 -11.72 32.39
CA GLN A 169 5.35 -12.97 32.08
C GLN A 169 5.57 -13.97 33.20
N GLU A 170 4.66 -13.98 34.17
CA GLU A 170 4.78 -14.81 35.38
C GLU A 170 3.77 -15.94 35.43
N GLN A 171 2.65 -15.83 34.69
CA GLN A 171 1.54 -16.77 34.77
C GLN A 171 1.44 -17.63 33.51
N SER A 172 1.37 -18.96 33.67
CA SER A 172 1.18 -19.90 32.57
C SER A 172 -0.20 -19.80 31.91
N LEU A 173 -1.22 -19.33 32.64
CA LEU A 173 -2.55 -19.07 32.08
C LEU A 173 -2.57 -17.82 31.21
N GLY A 174 -1.54 -16.97 31.25
CA GLY A 174 -1.66 -15.61 30.72
C GLY A 174 -2.46 -14.70 31.64
N GLU A 175 -2.85 -13.53 31.14
CA GLU A 175 -3.59 -12.52 31.89
C GLU A 175 -5.05 -12.49 31.40
N VAL A 176 -6.00 -12.69 32.31
CA VAL A 176 -7.44 -12.63 32.01
C VAL A 176 -8.05 -11.49 32.82
N GLN A 177 -8.52 -10.46 32.12
CA GLN A 177 -9.07 -9.24 32.70
C GLN A 177 -10.57 -9.18 32.44
N ILE A 178 -11.35 -8.87 33.47
CA ILE A 178 -12.80 -8.60 33.36
C ILE A 178 -13.06 -7.14 33.72
N VAL A 179 -13.71 -6.42 32.82
CA VAL A 179 -14.11 -5.01 32.98
C VAL A 179 -15.48 -4.80 32.33
N ASN A 180 -16.43 -4.23 33.07
CA ASN A 180 -17.74 -3.79 32.57
C ASN A 180 -18.54 -4.83 31.77
N GLY A 181 -18.53 -6.10 32.21
CA GLY A 181 -19.26 -7.17 31.54
C GLY A 181 -18.58 -7.69 30.26
N TYR A 182 -17.33 -7.31 30.01
CA TYR A 182 -16.48 -7.85 28.96
C TYR A 182 -15.20 -8.42 29.56
N PHE A 183 -14.60 -9.36 28.85
CA PHE A 183 -13.29 -9.89 29.22
C PHE A 183 -12.29 -9.84 28.08
N VAL A 184 -11.02 -9.79 28.45
CA VAL A 184 -9.88 -9.88 27.54
C VAL A 184 -8.88 -10.87 28.14
N HIS A 185 -8.44 -11.83 27.34
CA HIS A 185 -7.48 -12.85 27.71
C HIS A 185 -6.24 -12.74 26.81
N PHE A 186 -5.13 -12.33 27.40
CA PHE A 186 -3.80 -12.25 26.81
C PHE A 186 -3.00 -13.50 27.15
N PHE A 187 -2.89 -14.43 26.20
CA PHE A 187 -2.24 -15.73 26.39
C PHE A 187 -0.85 -15.77 25.73
N ALA A 188 0.17 -15.69 26.56
CA ALA A 188 1.58 -15.81 26.18
C ALA A 188 2.41 -16.43 27.33
N PRO A 189 2.27 -17.74 27.59
CA PRO A 189 2.93 -18.43 28.70
C PRO A 189 4.47 -18.30 28.66
N PRO A 190 5.12 -18.05 29.80
CA PRO A 190 6.57 -17.92 29.87
C PRO A 190 7.28 -19.28 29.80
N HIS A 191 8.56 -19.24 29.40
CA HIS A 191 9.52 -20.34 29.55
C HIS A 191 9.14 -21.70 28.94
N LEU A 192 8.32 -21.73 27.89
CA LEU A 192 8.00 -22.98 27.20
C LEU A 192 9.17 -23.47 26.34
N PRO A 193 9.45 -24.79 26.33
CA PRO A 193 10.41 -25.36 25.41
C PRO A 193 9.89 -25.25 23.97
N ARG A 194 10.81 -24.96 23.06
CA ARG A 194 10.52 -24.87 21.63
C ARG A 194 10.14 -26.25 21.07
N VAL A 195 9.08 -26.31 20.27
CA VAL A 195 8.70 -27.50 19.51
C VAL A 195 9.59 -27.61 18.26
N PRO A 196 10.35 -28.72 18.08
CA PRO A 196 11.08 -28.97 16.84
C PRO A 196 10.13 -29.00 15.64
N LYS A 197 10.57 -28.45 14.50
CA LYS A 197 9.68 -28.28 13.35
C LYS A 197 10.21 -28.91 12.07
N ASN A 198 9.27 -29.32 11.22
CA ASN A 198 9.52 -29.68 9.83
C ASN A 198 9.12 -28.48 8.96
N VAL A 199 10.08 -27.88 8.24
CA VAL A 199 9.83 -26.69 7.42
C VAL A 199 10.20 -26.93 5.95
N VAL A 200 9.30 -26.59 5.03
CA VAL A 200 9.56 -26.67 3.60
C VAL A 200 9.54 -25.26 3.03
N PHE A 201 10.67 -24.80 2.50
CA PHE A 201 10.73 -23.53 1.80
C PHE A 201 10.40 -23.77 0.34
N VAL A 202 9.35 -23.12 -0.15
CA VAL A 202 8.89 -23.20 -1.55
C VAL A 202 9.19 -21.86 -2.21
N ILE A 203 10.12 -21.85 -3.15
CA ILE A 203 10.67 -20.64 -3.75
C ILE A 203 10.23 -20.53 -5.20
N ASP A 204 9.58 -19.42 -5.53
CA ASP A 204 9.33 -19.04 -6.91
C ASP A 204 10.66 -18.63 -7.57
N ARG A 205 10.98 -19.25 -8.71
CA ARG A 205 12.08 -18.80 -9.58
C ARG A 205 11.59 -18.33 -10.93
N SER A 206 10.33 -17.92 -11.05
CA SER A 206 9.77 -17.33 -12.27
C SER A 206 10.59 -16.12 -12.75
N GLY A 207 10.47 -15.78 -14.03
CA GLY A 207 11.20 -14.65 -14.62
C GLY A 207 10.95 -13.29 -13.94
N SER A 208 9.83 -13.11 -13.23
CA SER A 208 9.54 -11.89 -12.47
C SER A 208 10.43 -11.73 -11.23
N MET A 209 11.06 -12.82 -10.77
CA MET A 209 12.00 -12.79 -9.66
C MET A 209 13.40 -12.32 -10.07
N ASN A 210 13.67 -12.09 -11.35
CA ASN A 210 14.97 -11.64 -11.84
C ASN A 210 15.46 -10.36 -11.14
N GLY A 211 16.77 -10.22 -10.99
CA GLY A 211 17.43 -9.06 -10.40
C GLY A 211 17.38 -9.07 -8.87
N MET A 212 16.99 -7.93 -8.29
CA MET A 212 17.06 -7.71 -6.84
C MET A 212 16.16 -8.66 -6.04
N LYS A 213 14.96 -9.02 -6.56
CA LYS A 213 14.04 -9.91 -5.83
C LYS A 213 14.66 -11.28 -5.53
N MET A 214 15.24 -11.94 -6.55
CA MET A 214 15.91 -13.23 -6.37
C MET A 214 17.20 -13.08 -5.54
N GLN A 215 17.95 -11.98 -5.69
CA GLN A 215 19.12 -11.74 -4.83
C GLN A 215 18.72 -11.65 -3.35
N GLN A 216 17.74 -10.81 -3.02
CA GLN A 216 17.25 -10.63 -1.65
C GLN A 216 16.61 -11.90 -1.10
N THR A 217 15.92 -12.67 -1.93
CA THR A 217 15.37 -13.99 -1.57
C THR A 217 16.49 -14.97 -1.19
N ARG A 218 17.57 -15.04 -1.97
CA ARG A 218 18.73 -15.88 -1.63
C ARG A 218 19.43 -15.41 -0.37
N ASP A 219 19.57 -14.11 -0.17
CA ASP A 219 20.23 -13.54 1.02
C ASP A 219 19.42 -13.82 2.28
N ALA A 220 18.10 -13.67 2.22
CA ALA A 220 17.19 -14.01 3.31
C ALA A 220 17.23 -15.51 3.63
N LEU A 221 17.11 -16.38 2.62
CA LEU A 221 17.16 -17.84 2.81
C LEU A 221 18.49 -18.30 3.39
N GLN A 222 19.60 -17.68 3.02
CA GLN A 222 20.90 -18.00 3.60
C GLN A 222 20.96 -17.67 5.09
N ALA A 223 20.32 -16.58 5.53
CA ALA A 223 20.23 -16.24 6.95
C ALA A 223 19.28 -17.21 7.68
N ILE A 224 18.09 -17.42 7.13
CA ILE A 224 17.06 -18.32 7.68
C ILE A 224 17.61 -19.75 7.86
N LEU A 225 18.34 -20.28 6.88
CA LEU A 225 18.93 -21.62 6.97
C LEU A 225 19.98 -21.73 8.08
N LYS A 226 20.70 -20.65 8.39
CA LYS A 226 21.68 -20.63 9.49
C LYS A 226 21.01 -20.56 10.86
N ASP A 227 19.79 -20.05 10.90
CA ASP A 227 18.98 -19.91 12.12
C ASP A 227 18.16 -21.18 12.44
N LEU A 228 18.14 -22.17 11.54
CA LEU A 228 17.51 -23.46 11.82
C LEU A 228 18.20 -24.16 13.00
N HIS A 229 17.39 -24.63 13.95
CA HIS A 229 17.87 -25.41 15.08
C HIS A 229 18.25 -26.83 14.62
N GLU A 230 19.27 -27.46 15.21
CA GLU A 230 19.77 -28.76 14.73
C GLU A 230 18.73 -29.89 14.79
N GLU A 231 17.74 -29.78 15.68
CA GLU A 231 16.60 -30.70 15.80
C GLU A 231 15.50 -30.50 14.73
N ASP A 232 15.54 -29.41 13.98
CA ASP A 232 14.61 -29.18 12.88
C ASP A 232 14.93 -30.07 11.69
N HIS A 233 13.92 -30.34 10.88
CA HIS A 233 14.10 -30.89 9.53
C HIS A 233 13.61 -29.89 8.50
N PHE A 234 14.31 -29.83 7.38
CA PHE A 234 13.94 -28.90 6.32
C PHE A 234 14.03 -29.50 4.92
N ALA A 235 13.30 -28.88 3.99
CA ALA A 235 13.42 -29.12 2.56
C ALA A 235 13.38 -27.80 1.78
N LEU A 236 13.99 -27.82 0.59
CA LEU A 236 13.98 -26.70 -0.35
C LEU A 236 13.35 -27.18 -1.65
N VAL A 237 12.27 -26.51 -2.05
CA VAL A 237 11.54 -26.74 -3.29
C VAL A 237 11.58 -25.45 -4.08
N VAL A 238 11.98 -25.52 -5.35
CA VAL A 238 12.04 -24.37 -6.24
C VAL A 238 11.21 -24.67 -7.47
N PHE A 239 10.32 -23.75 -7.82
CA PHE A 239 9.33 -23.96 -8.89
C PHE A 239 9.32 -22.83 -9.92
N ASP A 240 9.00 -23.22 -11.15
CA ASP A 240 8.72 -22.35 -12.30
C ASP A 240 7.67 -23.00 -13.22
N SER A 241 8.06 -23.41 -14.43
CA SER A 241 7.33 -24.35 -15.29
C SER A 241 7.59 -25.82 -14.95
N THR A 242 8.52 -26.06 -14.03
CA THR A 242 8.94 -27.35 -13.50
C THR A 242 9.16 -27.22 -12.00
N VAL A 243 9.03 -28.34 -11.28
CA VAL A 243 9.37 -28.40 -9.85
C VAL A 243 10.73 -29.08 -9.70
N SER A 244 11.60 -28.50 -8.90
CA SER A 244 12.89 -29.07 -8.54
C SER A 244 13.10 -28.99 -7.04
N GLN A 245 13.79 -29.97 -6.48
CA GLN A 245 14.06 -30.04 -5.04
C GLN A 245 15.54 -30.28 -4.79
N TRP A 246 16.06 -29.72 -3.70
CA TRP A 246 17.46 -29.96 -3.29
C TRP A 246 17.69 -31.42 -2.90
N ARG A 247 16.71 -32.03 -2.21
CA ARG A 247 16.68 -33.44 -1.80
C ARG A 247 15.25 -33.97 -1.84
N ASN A 248 15.10 -35.29 -1.93
CA ASN A 248 13.80 -35.97 -2.04
C ASN A 248 13.09 -36.21 -0.70
N SER A 249 13.68 -35.76 0.41
CA SER A 249 13.13 -35.94 1.75
C SER A 249 13.54 -34.81 2.69
N LEU A 250 12.75 -34.63 3.75
CA LEU A 250 13.09 -33.77 4.88
C LEU A 250 14.44 -34.19 5.46
N THR A 251 15.32 -33.21 5.64
CA THR A 251 16.71 -33.44 6.08
C THR A 251 16.96 -32.71 7.39
N LYS A 252 17.52 -33.41 8.39
CA LYS A 252 17.88 -32.82 9.68
C LYS A 252 18.86 -31.65 9.50
N ALA A 253 18.64 -30.54 10.20
CA ALA A 253 19.37 -29.29 10.08
C ALA A 253 20.78 -29.30 10.73
N THR A 254 21.57 -30.34 10.44
CA THR A 254 22.98 -30.39 10.84
C THR A 254 23.79 -29.31 10.15
N LYS A 255 24.85 -28.80 10.79
CA LYS A 255 25.77 -27.80 10.21
C LYS A 255 26.24 -28.15 8.79
N LYS A 256 26.47 -29.44 8.53
CA LYS A 256 26.85 -29.96 7.20
C LYS A 256 25.71 -29.82 6.19
N ASN A 257 24.50 -30.26 6.54
CA ASN A 257 23.34 -30.18 5.65
C ASN A 257 22.94 -28.73 5.38
N VAL A 258 22.98 -27.86 6.40
CA VAL A 258 22.74 -26.41 6.25
C VAL A 258 23.75 -25.78 5.29
N SER A 259 25.04 -26.08 5.44
CA SER A 259 26.08 -25.56 4.53
C SER A 259 25.88 -26.02 3.07
N GLN A 260 25.48 -27.27 2.88
CA GLN A 260 25.16 -27.80 1.54
C GLN A 260 23.90 -27.15 0.94
N ALA A 261 22.87 -26.91 1.76
CA ALA A 261 21.65 -26.21 1.34
C ALA A 261 21.93 -24.76 0.96
N ILE A 262 22.76 -24.05 1.73
CA ILE A 262 23.21 -22.68 1.41
C ILE A 262 23.91 -22.65 0.04
N ASN A 263 24.76 -23.63 -0.25
CA ASN A 263 25.41 -23.73 -1.56
C ASN A 263 24.40 -23.98 -2.69
N TYR A 264 23.34 -24.77 -2.46
CA TYR A 264 22.25 -24.93 -3.41
C TYR A 264 21.45 -23.63 -3.60
N VAL A 265 21.11 -22.91 -2.53
CA VAL A 265 20.39 -21.62 -2.63
C VAL A 265 21.15 -20.61 -3.49
N LYS A 266 22.48 -20.55 -3.37
CA LYS A 266 23.34 -19.67 -4.19
C LYS A 266 23.26 -19.95 -5.69
N THR A 267 22.90 -21.17 -6.11
CA THR A 267 22.81 -21.53 -7.53
C THR A 267 21.42 -21.29 -8.13
N ILE A 268 20.42 -20.93 -7.32
CA ILE A 268 19.06 -20.63 -7.80
C ILE A 268 19.10 -19.40 -8.71
N LYS A 269 18.66 -19.57 -9.95
CA LYS A 269 18.49 -18.54 -10.97
C LYS A 269 17.04 -18.52 -11.43
N ASP A 270 16.56 -17.37 -11.87
CA ASP A 270 15.25 -17.24 -12.45
C ASP A 270 15.14 -17.99 -13.79
N ARG A 271 13.94 -18.46 -14.10
CA ARG A 271 13.58 -19.18 -15.32
C ARG A 271 12.07 -19.02 -15.56
N GLY A 272 11.63 -18.94 -16.82
CA GLY A 272 10.21 -18.72 -17.16
C GLY A 272 9.25 -19.75 -16.51
N GLY A 273 8.06 -19.29 -16.10
CA GLY A 273 7.11 -20.04 -15.26
C GLY A 273 5.65 -20.05 -15.73
N VAL A 274 4.83 -20.83 -15.02
CA VAL A 274 3.41 -21.16 -15.27
C VAL A 274 2.46 -20.21 -14.51
N SER A 275 1.26 -19.94 -15.04
CA SER A 275 0.36 -18.85 -14.60
C SER A 275 -1.08 -19.27 -14.20
N ASP A 276 -1.41 -20.56 -14.09
CA ASP A 276 -2.79 -20.98 -13.73
C ASP A 276 -3.01 -21.06 -12.21
N ILE A 277 -3.68 -20.03 -11.68
CA ILE A 277 -3.98 -19.81 -10.26
C ILE A 277 -4.89 -20.91 -9.67
N LYS A 278 -5.83 -21.45 -10.45
CA LYS A 278 -6.87 -22.36 -9.93
C LYS A 278 -6.34 -23.77 -9.67
N VAL A 279 -5.41 -24.22 -10.50
CA VAL A 279 -4.75 -25.53 -10.35
C VAL A 279 -3.88 -25.53 -9.10
N ILE A 280 -3.09 -24.46 -8.91
CA ILE A 280 -2.18 -24.30 -7.78
C ILE A 280 -2.92 -24.39 -6.44
N GLN A 281 -4.05 -23.71 -6.29
CA GLN A 281 -4.80 -23.71 -5.03
C GLN A 281 -5.30 -25.11 -4.66
N LYS A 282 -5.86 -25.84 -5.62
CA LYS A 282 -6.42 -27.18 -5.40
C LYS A 282 -5.34 -28.18 -5.06
N ASP A 283 -4.21 -28.12 -5.76
CA ASP A 283 -3.09 -29.03 -5.56
C ASP A 283 -2.44 -28.79 -4.19
N VAL A 284 -2.24 -27.52 -3.81
CA VAL A 284 -1.71 -27.15 -2.49
C VAL A 284 -2.62 -27.64 -1.37
N GLN A 285 -3.93 -27.39 -1.47
CA GLN A 285 -4.88 -27.84 -0.44
C GLN A 285 -4.90 -29.38 -0.32
N SER A 286 -4.89 -30.08 -1.45
CA SER A 286 -4.90 -31.55 -1.47
C SER A 286 -3.59 -32.14 -0.93
N ALA A 287 -2.46 -31.48 -1.18
CA ALA A 287 -1.15 -31.91 -0.71
C ALA A 287 -0.93 -31.65 0.79
N ILE A 288 -1.44 -30.53 1.32
CA ILE A 288 -1.30 -30.17 2.74
C ILE A 288 -2.20 -31.03 3.63
N GLY A 289 -3.42 -31.34 3.17
CA GLY A 289 -4.34 -32.25 3.88
C GLY A 289 -4.67 -31.82 5.32
N GLY A 290 -4.56 -30.53 5.64
CA GLY A 290 -4.81 -29.96 6.97
C GLY A 290 -3.70 -30.19 8.02
N ASN A 291 -2.60 -30.84 7.64
CA ASN A 291 -1.52 -31.25 8.53
C ASN A 291 -0.34 -30.27 8.59
N MET A 292 -0.35 -29.22 7.77
CA MET A 292 0.70 -28.20 7.71
C MET A 292 0.10 -26.80 7.71
N SER A 293 0.82 -25.85 8.31
CA SER A 293 0.53 -24.42 8.14
C SER A 293 1.21 -23.89 6.88
N LEU A 294 0.51 -23.12 6.06
CA LEU A 294 1.05 -22.47 4.87
C LEU A 294 1.18 -20.97 5.08
N PHE A 295 2.40 -20.46 4.95
CA PHE A 295 2.70 -19.04 4.99
C PHE A 295 3.10 -18.54 3.61
N CYS A 296 2.28 -17.71 2.99
CA CYS A 296 2.58 -17.15 1.66
C CYS A 296 3.25 -15.78 1.76
N LEU A 297 4.41 -15.61 1.12
CA LEU A 297 5.13 -14.35 1.05
C LEU A 297 5.01 -13.73 -0.34
N GLY A 298 4.20 -12.69 -0.46
CA GLY A 298 3.96 -12.00 -1.73
C GLY A 298 4.99 -10.90 -1.99
N PHE A 299 5.96 -11.15 -2.88
CA PHE A 299 7.06 -10.23 -3.17
C PHE A 299 6.69 -9.19 -4.25
N GLY A 300 6.43 -7.95 -3.81
CA GLY A 300 6.10 -6.82 -4.68
C GLY A 300 4.60 -6.64 -4.93
N ASN A 301 4.25 -5.65 -5.75
CA ASN A 301 2.86 -5.28 -6.07
C ASN A 301 2.26 -6.04 -7.26
N ASP A 302 3.08 -6.81 -7.96
CA ASP A 302 2.78 -7.64 -9.12
C ASP A 302 2.15 -9.01 -8.77
N VAL A 303 2.04 -9.34 -7.48
CA VAL A 303 1.40 -10.58 -7.01
C VAL A 303 -0.05 -10.34 -6.59
N ASP A 304 -0.93 -11.28 -6.97
CA ASP A 304 -2.30 -11.36 -6.45
C ASP A 304 -2.26 -11.70 -4.96
N TYR A 305 -2.35 -10.68 -4.11
CA TYR A 305 -2.32 -10.86 -2.66
C TYR A 305 -3.54 -11.62 -2.16
N SER A 306 -4.70 -11.31 -2.73
CA SER A 306 -5.98 -11.84 -2.28
C SER A 306 -5.98 -13.36 -2.43
N PHE A 307 -5.41 -13.83 -3.54
CA PHE A 307 -5.15 -15.25 -3.75
C PHE A 307 -4.25 -15.88 -2.66
N LEU A 308 -3.09 -15.28 -2.38
CA LEU A 308 -2.14 -15.79 -1.37
C LEU A 308 -2.73 -15.79 0.04
N ASP A 309 -3.50 -14.75 0.37
CA ASP A 309 -4.18 -14.59 1.64
C ASP A 309 -5.24 -15.68 1.85
N VAL A 310 -6.09 -15.93 0.84
CA VAL A 310 -7.06 -17.03 0.88
C VAL A 310 -6.36 -18.38 1.04
N MET A 311 -5.30 -18.64 0.26
CA MET A 311 -4.57 -19.92 0.31
C MET A 311 -3.93 -20.16 1.69
N SER A 312 -3.32 -19.13 2.29
CA SER A 312 -2.70 -19.24 3.61
C SER A 312 -3.74 -19.53 4.69
N ARG A 313 -4.86 -18.80 4.68
CA ARG A 313 -5.95 -18.97 5.66
C ARG A 313 -6.58 -20.35 5.60
N GLN A 314 -6.79 -20.89 4.39
CA GLN A 314 -7.31 -22.25 4.19
C GLN A 314 -6.39 -23.34 4.77
N ASN A 315 -5.11 -23.01 4.97
CA ASN A 315 -4.08 -23.93 5.43
C ASN A 315 -3.42 -23.41 6.71
N LYS A 316 -4.22 -22.92 7.68
CA LYS A 316 -3.76 -22.61 9.05
C LYS A 316 -2.60 -21.60 9.18
N GLY A 317 -2.30 -20.82 8.14
CA GLY A 317 -1.25 -19.80 8.18
C GLY A 317 -1.74 -18.42 7.76
N LEU A 318 -0.80 -17.55 7.41
CA LEU A 318 -1.07 -16.16 7.03
C LEU A 318 -0.23 -15.74 5.82
N ALA A 319 -0.75 -14.80 5.04
CA ALA A 319 0.02 -14.16 3.98
C ALA A 319 0.72 -12.90 4.49
N ARG A 320 1.93 -12.64 4.02
CA ARG A 320 2.66 -11.39 4.26
C ARG A 320 3.15 -10.81 2.94
N ARG A 321 2.93 -9.51 2.77
CA ARG A 321 3.48 -8.76 1.64
C ARG A 321 4.90 -8.34 1.96
N ILE A 322 5.80 -8.55 0.99
CA ILE A 322 7.19 -8.10 1.02
C ILE A 322 7.30 -6.96 0.01
N PHE A 323 7.60 -5.76 0.48
CA PHE A 323 7.72 -4.60 -0.38
C PHE A 323 9.09 -4.61 -1.09
N THR A 324 9.09 -4.24 -2.37
CA THR A 324 10.34 -4.08 -3.12
C THR A 324 11.08 -2.85 -2.63
N GLY A 325 12.16 -3.06 -1.89
CA GLY A 325 12.99 -2.02 -1.28
C GLY A 325 14.33 -2.59 -0.85
N SER A 326 15.26 -1.76 -0.39
CA SER A 326 16.57 -2.20 0.11
C SER A 326 16.46 -3.10 1.36
N ASP A 327 15.35 -2.99 2.09
CA ASP A 327 15.02 -3.70 3.32
C ASP A 327 14.25 -5.01 3.10
N ALA A 328 13.94 -5.41 1.86
CA ALA A 328 13.14 -6.61 1.59
C ALA A 328 13.74 -7.90 2.18
N THR A 329 15.08 -8.00 2.22
CA THR A 329 15.79 -9.09 2.90
C THR A 329 15.45 -9.13 4.40
N LEU A 330 15.40 -7.97 5.05
CA LEU A 330 15.03 -7.84 6.48
C LEU A 330 13.55 -8.13 6.70
N GLN A 331 12.67 -7.73 5.77
CA GLN A 331 11.24 -8.07 5.85
C GLN A 331 11.01 -9.59 5.79
N LEU A 332 11.75 -10.31 4.95
CA LEU A 332 11.70 -11.78 4.86
C LEU A 332 12.24 -12.45 6.12
N GLN A 333 13.38 -11.99 6.63
CA GLN A 333 13.98 -12.49 7.87
C GLN A 333 13.06 -12.23 9.06
N GLY A 334 12.60 -11.00 9.23
CA GLY A 334 11.70 -10.62 10.32
C GLY A 334 10.39 -11.40 10.29
N PHE A 335 9.83 -11.69 9.11
CA PHE A 335 8.70 -12.61 9.02
C PHE A 335 9.04 -14.02 9.50
N TYR A 336 10.18 -14.57 9.06
CA TYR A 336 10.59 -15.90 9.51
C TYR A 336 10.81 -15.94 11.02
N ASP A 337 11.44 -14.92 11.59
CA ASP A 337 11.65 -14.79 13.03
C ASP A 337 10.30 -14.81 13.79
N GLU A 338 9.23 -14.23 13.22
CA GLU A 338 7.88 -14.23 13.83
C GLU A 338 7.32 -15.67 13.95
N VAL A 339 7.74 -16.59 13.07
CA VAL A 339 7.20 -17.97 12.97
C VAL A 339 8.24 -19.08 13.17
N SER A 340 9.49 -18.75 13.51
CA SER A 340 10.63 -19.68 13.51
C SER A 340 10.61 -20.65 14.69
N SER A 341 9.93 -20.28 15.78
CA SER A 341 10.02 -20.94 17.08
C SER A 341 8.62 -21.22 17.65
N PRO A 342 7.91 -22.24 17.15
CA PRO A 342 6.64 -22.66 17.73
C PRO A 342 6.84 -23.18 19.17
N LEU A 343 5.96 -22.79 20.07
CA LEU A 343 5.96 -23.20 21.49
C LEU A 343 4.81 -24.15 21.80
N LEU A 344 3.63 -23.89 21.22
CA LEU A 344 2.44 -24.73 21.36
C LEU A 344 1.77 -24.94 20.00
N LEU A 345 1.15 -26.11 19.81
CA LEU A 345 0.34 -26.47 18.65
C LEU A 345 -1.11 -26.77 19.10
N ASP A 346 -2.07 -26.57 18.20
CA ASP A 346 -3.49 -26.84 18.44
C ASP A 346 -4.02 -26.24 19.77
N VAL A 347 -3.78 -24.94 19.97
CA VAL A 347 -4.19 -24.20 21.17
C VAL A 347 -5.71 -24.00 21.17
N ASP A 348 -6.36 -24.45 22.23
CA ASP A 348 -7.80 -24.40 22.45
C ASP A 348 -8.08 -23.70 23.80
N LEU A 349 -8.59 -22.47 23.74
CA LEU A 349 -8.96 -21.68 24.92
C LEU A 349 -10.45 -21.86 25.20
N ARG A 350 -10.79 -22.45 26.35
CA ARG A 350 -12.16 -22.75 26.75
C ARG A 350 -12.63 -21.82 27.86
N TYR A 351 -13.87 -21.38 27.70
CA TYR A 351 -14.57 -20.46 28.59
C TYR A 351 -15.93 -21.06 28.97
N PRO A 352 -16.52 -20.71 30.13
CA PRO A 352 -17.76 -21.34 30.56
C PRO A 352 -18.95 -20.92 29.67
N GLU A 353 -19.57 -21.89 29.00
CA GLU A 353 -20.62 -21.67 27.97
C GLU A 353 -21.82 -20.84 28.47
N ASN A 354 -22.18 -20.97 29.75
CA ASN A 354 -23.32 -20.25 30.34
C ASN A 354 -23.02 -18.78 30.71
N THR A 355 -21.77 -18.35 30.59
CA THR A 355 -21.30 -17.03 31.05
C THR A 355 -20.86 -16.09 29.93
N VAL A 356 -20.73 -16.58 28.69
CA VAL A 356 -20.23 -15.82 27.54
C VAL A 356 -21.22 -15.93 26.38
N ASP A 357 -21.71 -14.79 25.87
CA ASP A 357 -22.68 -14.75 24.74
C ASP A 357 -21.96 -14.66 23.39
N LEU A 358 -21.00 -13.74 23.28
CA LEU A 358 -20.28 -13.44 22.04
C LEU A 358 -18.79 -13.47 22.27
N LEU A 359 -18.12 -14.43 21.62
CA LEU A 359 -16.71 -14.74 21.82
C LEU A 359 -15.94 -14.64 20.50
N THR A 360 -14.76 -14.02 20.55
CA THR A 360 -13.82 -14.04 19.42
C THR A 360 -13.20 -15.42 19.27
N LYS A 361 -12.60 -15.72 18.11
CA LYS A 361 -11.82 -16.95 17.86
C LYS A 361 -11.03 -17.46 19.09
N THR A 362 -11.24 -18.73 19.43
CA THR A 362 -10.62 -19.39 20.60
C THR A 362 -9.62 -20.49 20.26
N GLN A 363 -9.58 -20.89 19.00
CA GLN A 363 -8.76 -22.00 18.53
C GLN A 363 -7.66 -21.50 17.60
N TYR A 364 -6.42 -21.79 17.93
CA TYR A 364 -5.25 -21.32 17.20
C TYR A 364 -4.33 -22.49 16.88
N SER A 365 -3.93 -22.61 15.63
CA SER A 365 -3.10 -23.74 15.19
C SER A 365 -1.74 -23.78 15.88
N GLN A 366 -1.17 -22.60 16.18
CA GLN A 366 0.19 -22.45 16.68
C GLN A 366 0.31 -21.19 17.55
N LEU A 367 1.13 -21.26 18.60
CA LEU A 367 1.66 -20.10 19.32
C LEU A 367 3.18 -20.06 19.13
N PHE A 368 3.70 -18.94 18.65
CA PHE A 368 5.14 -18.75 18.42
C PHE A 368 5.81 -17.98 19.55
N ASN A 369 7.10 -18.22 19.75
CA ASN A 369 7.89 -17.50 20.73
C ASN A 369 7.87 -15.99 20.46
N GLY A 370 7.62 -15.20 21.50
CA GLY A 370 7.51 -13.75 21.40
C GLY A 370 6.21 -13.24 20.75
N SER A 371 5.28 -14.11 20.36
CA SER A 371 3.92 -13.76 19.96
C SER A 371 2.94 -13.86 21.15
N GLU A 372 1.68 -13.53 20.89
CA GLU A 372 0.59 -13.58 21.87
C GLU A 372 -0.73 -13.94 21.18
N ILE A 373 -1.57 -14.67 21.89
CA ILE A 373 -2.97 -14.91 21.52
C ILE A 373 -3.85 -13.97 22.35
N VAL A 374 -4.75 -13.25 21.70
CA VAL A 374 -5.73 -12.38 22.37
C VAL A 374 -7.14 -12.89 22.05
N VAL A 375 -7.90 -13.19 23.10
CA VAL A 375 -9.30 -13.58 23.03
C VAL A 375 -10.13 -12.60 23.85
N SER A 376 -11.30 -12.21 23.35
CA SER A 376 -12.21 -11.34 24.06
C SER A 376 -13.65 -11.78 23.90
N GLY A 377 -14.48 -11.52 24.90
CA GLY A 377 -15.89 -11.87 24.87
C GLY A 377 -16.77 -10.99 25.74
N GLN A 378 -18.06 -11.02 25.45
CA GLN A 378 -19.11 -10.38 26.24
C GLN A 378 -19.70 -11.39 27.24
N LEU A 379 -19.78 -10.99 28.51
CA LEU A 379 -20.34 -11.79 29.58
C LEU A 379 -21.86 -11.62 29.68
N THR A 380 -22.58 -12.71 29.95
CA THR A 380 -24.03 -12.70 30.21
C THR A 380 -24.35 -12.29 31.64
N ASN A 381 -23.49 -12.69 32.59
CA ASN A 381 -23.58 -12.37 34.01
C ASN A 381 -22.21 -11.88 34.50
N ASN A 382 -22.22 -10.82 35.30
CA ASN A 382 -20.99 -10.23 35.84
C ASN A 382 -20.56 -10.93 37.14
N ASP A 383 -20.47 -12.27 37.12
CA ASP A 383 -20.00 -13.09 38.23
C ASP A 383 -18.55 -13.57 37.97
N PRO A 384 -17.55 -12.74 38.31
CA PRO A 384 -16.16 -13.08 38.07
C PRO A 384 -15.64 -14.22 38.95
N GLU A 385 -16.29 -14.54 40.07
CA GLU A 385 -15.81 -15.62 40.97
C GLU A 385 -15.93 -17.01 40.35
N ASN A 386 -16.85 -17.15 39.38
CA ASN A 386 -17.14 -18.37 38.63
C ASN A 386 -16.56 -18.37 37.20
N PHE A 387 -15.82 -17.33 36.80
CA PHE A 387 -15.21 -17.27 35.47
C PHE A 387 -13.89 -18.03 35.42
N LEU A 388 -14.01 -19.32 35.11
CA LEU A 388 -12.90 -20.25 35.02
C LEU A 388 -12.48 -20.47 33.56
N VAL A 389 -11.20 -20.25 33.28
CA VAL A 389 -10.62 -20.44 31.96
C VAL A 389 -9.74 -21.70 31.96
N GLU A 390 -9.85 -22.48 30.90
CA GLU A 390 -9.00 -23.64 30.65
C GLU A 390 -8.32 -23.51 29.29
N VAL A 391 -7.02 -23.78 29.21
CA VAL A 391 -6.26 -23.78 27.95
C VAL A 391 -5.64 -25.15 27.74
N PHE A 392 -5.88 -25.72 26.56
CA PHE A 392 -5.33 -26.99 26.11
C PHE A 392 -4.48 -26.76 24.88
N ALA A 393 -3.31 -27.40 24.79
CA ALA A 393 -2.47 -27.38 23.60
C ALA A 393 -1.50 -28.57 23.61
N LYS A 394 -0.80 -28.80 22.49
CA LYS A 394 0.31 -29.75 22.39
C LYS A 394 1.63 -29.02 22.55
N GLY A 395 2.42 -29.39 23.57
CA GLY A 395 3.77 -28.88 23.80
C GLY A 395 4.85 -29.74 23.14
N ALA A 396 6.12 -29.39 23.37
CA ALA A 396 7.27 -30.10 22.78
C ALA A 396 7.48 -31.51 23.38
N GLU A 397 7.27 -31.64 24.69
CA GLU A 397 7.51 -32.89 25.44
C GLU A 397 6.19 -33.54 25.90
N HIS A 398 5.25 -32.72 26.37
CA HIS A 398 3.98 -33.15 26.95
C HIS A 398 2.85 -32.25 26.46
N ASP A 399 1.61 -32.72 26.55
CA ASP A 399 0.44 -31.87 26.35
C ASP A 399 0.43 -30.74 27.40
N PHE A 400 0.13 -29.53 26.94
CA PHE A 400 0.03 -28.34 27.76
C PHE A 400 -1.42 -28.17 28.21
N GLN A 401 -1.63 -28.15 29.52
CA GLN A 401 -2.93 -27.88 30.12
C GLN A 401 -2.76 -26.94 31.30
N VAL A 402 -3.53 -25.85 31.30
CA VAL A 402 -3.56 -24.91 32.42
C VAL A 402 -4.99 -24.46 32.66
N ARG A 403 -5.31 -24.22 33.93
CA ARG A 403 -6.61 -23.77 34.39
C ARG A 403 -6.43 -22.70 35.45
N GLY A 404 -7.25 -21.66 35.42
CA GLY A 404 -7.30 -20.68 36.49
C GLY A 404 -8.43 -19.68 36.35
N LYS A 405 -8.42 -18.68 37.23
CA LYS A 405 -9.49 -17.69 37.36
C LYS A 405 -9.11 -16.38 36.70
N ALA A 406 -10.11 -15.64 36.25
CA ALA A 406 -9.91 -14.25 35.83
C ALA A 406 -9.62 -13.31 37.00
N ARG A 407 -8.91 -12.23 36.70
CA ARG A 407 -8.71 -11.09 37.59
C ARG A 407 -9.75 -10.02 37.26
N VAL A 408 -10.48 -9.58 38.27
CA VAL A 408 -11.32 -8.39 38.18
C VAL A 408 -10.41 -7.18 38.34
N LEU A 409 -10.43 -6.28 37.36
CA LEU A 409 -9.74 -5.01 37.45
C LEU A 409 -10.75 -3.94 37.87
N ASP A 410 -10.42 -3.21 38.93
CA ASP A 410 -11.19 -2.05 39.37
C ASP A 410 -10.68 -0.82 38.59
N THR A 411 -11.46 -0.38 37.61
CA THR A 411 -11.12 0.73 36.71
C THR A 411 -10.99 2.06 37.45
N ASP A 412 -11.76 2.26 38.51
CA ASP A 412 -11.80 3.50 39.29
C ASP A 412 -10.46 3.75 40.03
N VAL A 413 -9.66 2.70 40.22
CA VAL A 413 -8.32 2.73 40.83
C VAL A 413 -7.21 2.93 39.78
N ILE A 414 -7.46 2.60 38.52
CA ILE A 414 -6.44 2.60 37.46
C ILE A 414 -6.21 4.03 36.93
N TYR A 415 -7.26 4.80 36.62
CA TYR A 415 -7.14 6.25 36.35
C TYR A 415 -8.44 6.99 36.69
N PRO A 416 -8.65 7.44 37.94
CA PRO A 416 -9.86 8.17 38.32
C PRO A 416 -10.06 9.50 37.56
N GLU A 417 -9.01 10.02 36.92
CA GLU A 417 -9.04 11.25 36.11
C GLU A 417 -9.09 10.99 34.58
N LYS A 418 -9.04 9.72 34.12
CA LYS A 418 -9.04 9.34 32.69
C LYS A 418 -10.04 8.21 32.36
N ASP A 419 -11.17 8.15 33.07
CA ASP A 419 -12.26 7.19 32.81
C ASP A 419 -12.71 7.17 31.35
N TYR A 420 -12.66 8.30 30.65
CA TYR A 420 -13.04 8.39 29.24
C TYR A 420 -12.15 7.59 28.27
N ILE A 421 -10.93 7.20 28.69
CA ILE A 421 -9.98 6.41 27.89
C ILE A 421 -10.10 4.92 28.23
N PHE A 422 -10.28 4.60 29.52
CA PHE A 422 -10.13 3.23 30.03
C PHE A 422 -11.46 2.58 30.45
N GLY A 423 -12.54 3.34 30.65
CA GLY A 423 -13.83 2.84 31.13
C GLY A 423 -14.45 1.79 30.20
N ASP A 424 -14.36 1.99 28.88
CA ASP A 424 -14.97 1.08 27.90
C ASP A 424 -13.92 0.28 27.09
N PHE A 425 -12.65 0.28 27.48
CA PHE A 425 -11.58 -0.30 26.64
C PHE A 425 -11.83 -1.77 26.30
N SER A 426 -12.23 -2.60 27.28
CA SER A 426 -12.49 -4.03 27.06
C SER A 426 -13.67 -4.26 26.10
N GLU A 427 -14.72 -3.44 26.20
CA GLU A 427 -15.85 -3.48 25.25
C GLU A 427 -15.41 -3.06 23.85
N ARG A 428 -14.66 -1.95 23.73
CA ARG A 428 -14.21 -1.44 22.44
C ARG A 428 -13.21 -2.39 21.78
N LEU A 429 -12.34 -3.03 22.55
CA LEU A 429 -11.42 -4.07 22.06
C LEU A 429 -12.18 -5.30 21.57
N TRP A 430 -13.17 -5.77 22.34
CA TRP A 430 -14.07 -6.85 21.92
C TRP A 430 -14.76 -6.51 20.59
N ALA A 431 -15.31 -5.29 20.49
CA ALA A 431 -15.99 -4.83 19.29
C ALA A 431 -15.02 -4.77 18.09
N TYR A 432 -13.82 -4.21 18.28
CA TYR A 432 -12.79 -4.14 17.25
C TYR A 432 -12.40 -5.54 16.73
N LEU A 433 -12.07 -6.47 17.63
CA LEU A 433 -11.71 -7.85 17.27
C LEU A 433 -12.86 -8.58 16.55
N THR A 434 -14.09 -8.40 17.03
CA THR A 434 -15.28 -8.99 16.41
C THR A 434 -15.52 -8.44 15.01
N ILE A 435 -15.39 -7.12 14.81
CA ILE A 435 -15.50 -6.48 13.49
C ILE A 435 -14.43 -7.02 12.54
N GLN A 436 -13.16 -7.13 12.99
CA GLN A 436 -12.10 -7.69 12.16
C GLN A 436 -12.43 -9.14 11.73
N GLN A 437 -12.90 -9.98 12.65
CA GLN A 437 -13.29 -11.36 12.33
C GLN A 437 -14.46 -11.44 11.35
N LEU A 438 -15.48 -10.58 11.51
CA LEU A 438 -16.61 -10.52 10.56
C LEU A 438 -16.16 -10.07 9.16
N LEU A 439 -15.24 -9.10 9.08
CA LEU A 439 -14.66 -8.64 7.81
C LEU A 439 -13.78 -9.72 7.17
N GLU A 440 -13.02 -10.47 7.96
CA GLU A 440 -12.21 -11.60 7.49
C GLU A 440 -13.08 -12.72 6.93
N ASN A 441 -14.20 -13.04 7.58
CA ASN A 441 -15.15 -14.06 7.16
C ASN A 441 -16.00 -13.68 5.93
N ARG A 442 -15.80 -12.48 5.36
CA ARG A 442 -16.43 -12.05 4.10
C ARG A 442 -15.75 -12.69 2.88
N PHE A 443 -14.48 -13.08 3.01
CA PHE A 443 -13.70 -13.68 1.93
C PHE A 443 -13.88 -15.22 1.98
N PRO A 444 -14.19 -15.87 0.85
CA PRO A 444 -14.62 -17.27 0.85
C PRO A 444 -13.53 -18.20 1.41
N THR A 445 -13.85 -18.91 2.50
CA THR A 445 -13.14 -20.12 2.93
C THR A 445 -13.58 -21.37 2.16
N GLN A 446 -14.63 -21.29 1.35
CA GLN A 446 -15.21 -22.44 0.64
C GLN A 446 -15.40 -22.18 -0.86
N PHE A 447 -14.63 -22.90 -1.68
CA PHE A 447 -15.07 -23.42 -2.98
C PHE A 447 -15.03 -24.94 -2.87
N VAL A 448 -15.81 -25.51 -1.94
CA VAL A 448 -15.95 -26.96 -1.80
C VAL A 448 -17.24 -27.37 -2.50
N ASN A 449 -17.10 -28.22 -3.52
CA ASN A 449 -18.14 -29.00 -4.20
C ASN A 449 -19.23 -28.25 -4.99
N ARG A 450 -18.95 -28.08 -6.28
CA ARG A 450 -19.89 -27.56 -7.30
C ARG A 450 -21.02 -28.53 -7.69
N HIS A 451 -21.52 -29.33 -6.75
CA HIS A 451 -22.66 -30.23 -6.97
C HIS A 451 -23.82 -30.09 -5.99
N HIS A 452 -23.79 -29.13 -5.05
CA HIS A 452 -25.00 -28.73 -4.32
C HIS A 452 -25.14 -27.21 -4.21
N SER A 453 -26.39 -26.76 -4.24
CA SER A 453 -26.90 -25.39 -4.41
C SER A 453 -26.26 -24.34 -3.47
N ASP A 454 -25.54 -23.41 -4.08
CA ASP A 454 -24.75 -22.34 -3.44
C ASP A 454 -25.61 -21.12 -3.04
N VAL A 455 -26.71 -21.36 -2.31
CA VAL A 455 -27.60 -20.30 -1.78
C VAL A 455 -27.16 -19.87 -0.36
N GLY A 456 -26.41 -20.74 0.35
CA GLY A 456 -25.96 -20.49 1.73
C GLY A 456 -24.74 -19.57 1.86
N THR A 457 -23.80 -19.59 0.90
CA THR A 457 -22.50 -18.89 1.03
C THR A 457 -22.57 -17.37 0.77
N GLN A 458 -23.50 -16.90 -0.08
CA GLN A 458 -23.70 -15.47 -0.30
C GLN A 458 -24.52 -14.84 0.83
N GLN A 459 -25.56 -15.52 1.31
CA GLN A 459 -26.35 -15.06 2.46
C GLN A 459 -25.51 -14.91 3.72
N GLU A 460 -24.58 -15.83 3.98
CA GLU A 460 -23.69 -15.75 5.13
C GLU A 460 -22.69 -14.58 5.03
N LYS A 461 -22.15 -14.33 3.83
CA LYS A 461 -21.31 -13.16 3.56
C LYS A 461 -22.06 -11.84 3.74
N ASP A 462 -23.29 -11.78 3.25
CA ASP A 462 -24.14 -10.59 3.36
C ASP A 462 -24.51 -10.35 4.84
N ARG A 463 -24.82 -11.42 5.60
CA ARG A 463 -25.05 -11.37 7.04
C ARG A 463 -23.82 -10.88 7.81
N ASN A 464 -22.63 -11.42 7.53
CA ASN A 464 -21.39 -10.99 8.18
C ASN A 464 -21.04 -9.53 7.85
N SER A 465 -21.25 -9.13 6.59
CA SER A 465 -21.04 -7.75 6.14
C SER A 465 -22.01 -6.77 6.83
N ALA A 466 -23.29 -7.14 6.94
CA ALA A 466 -24.31 -6.35 7.62
C ALA A 466 -24.00 -6.20 9.12
N LYS A 467 -23.62 -7.28 9.80
CA LYS A 467 -23.25 -7.23 11.22
C LYS A 467 -21.96 -6.42 11.45
N ALA A 468 -20.96 -6.55 10.57
CA ALA A 468 -19.74 -5.73 10.64
C ALA A 468 -20.04 -4.24 10.45
N LEU A 469 -20.95 -3.90 9.53
CA LEU A 469 -21.40 -2.53 9.32
C LEU A 469 -22.15 -2.00 10.54
N GLU A 470 -23.10 -2.76 11.08
CA GLU A 470 -23.87 -2.40 12.28
C GLU A 470 -22.95 -2.13 13.48
N MET A 471 -22.01 -3.03 13.76
CA MET A 471 -21.06 -2.85 14.86
C MET A 471 -20.12 -1.67 14.61
N SER A 472 -19.62 -1.50 13.38
CA SER A 472 -18.80 -0.34 13.02
C SER A 472 -19.51 0.99 13.27
N LEU A 473 -20.80 1.08 12.94
CA LEU A 473 -21.62 2.27 13.19
C LEU A 473 -21.89 2.47 14.68
N ARG A 474 -22.24 1.39 15.41
CA ARG A 474 -22.52 1.43 16.86
C ARG A 474 -21.33 1.91 17.68
N TYR A 475 -20.13 1.46 17.35
CA TYR A 475 -18.90 1.77 18.10
C TYR A 475 -18.09 2.92 17.50
N GLY A 476 -18.55 3.50 16.39
CA GLY A 476 -17.89 4.63 15.71
C GLY A 476 -16.56 4.27 15.05
N PHE A 477 -16.38 3.04 14.58
CA PHE A 477 -15.15 2.63 13.88
C PHE A 477 -15.20 2.98 12.39
N VAL A 478 -14.15 3.62 11.88
CA VAL A 478 -13.89 3.77 10.44
C VAL A 478 -13.27 2.47 9.90
N THR A 479 -14.00 1.79 9.02
CA THR A 479 -13.67 0.46 8.48
C THR A 479 -13.82 0.47 6.95
N PRO A 480 -13.59 -0.65 6.23
CA PRO A 480 -13.82 -0.68 4.78
C PRO A 480 -15.29 -0.42 4.38
N LEU A 481 -16.24 -0.54 5.33
CA LEU A 481 -17.68 -0.35 5.14
C LEU A 481 -18.19 1.03 5.59
N THR A 482 -17.41 1.78 6.36
CA THR A 482 -17.79 3.06 7.00
C THR A 482 -16.78 4.17 6.72
N SER A 483 -17.23 5.42 6.74
CA SER A 483 -16.39 6.62 6.68
C SER A 483 -16.88 7.64 7.70
N MET A 484 -16.00 8.54 8.14
CA MET A 484 -16.37 9.62 9.05
C MET A 484 -16.50 10.93 8.29
N VAL A 485 -17.57 11.66 8.54
CA VAL A 485 -17.83 12.96 7.94
C VAL A 485 -18.04 14.02 9.01
N VAL A 486 -17.37 15.16 8.87
CA VAL A 486 -17.56 16.35 9.72
C VAL A 486 -18.18 17.45 8.87
N THR A 487 -19.28 18.06 9.32
CA THR A 487 -19.91 19.18 8.62
C THR A 487 -20.34 20.28 9.58
N LYS A 488 -20.12 21.55 9.23
CA LYS A 488 -20.68 22.70 9.95
C LYS A 488 -22.23 22.72 9.81
N PRO A 489 -23.03 22.74 10.91
CA PRO A 489 -24.49 22.73 10.86
C PRO A 489 -25.09 24.07 10.45
N GLU A 490 -26.36 24.05 10.04
CA GLU A 490 -27.08 25.17 9.39
C GLU A 490 -27.47 26.33 10.32
N SER A 491 -27.32 26.18 11.63
CA SER A 491 -27.80 27.15 12.63
C SER A 491 -26.90 28.38 12.81
N ASP A 492 -25.71 28.42 12.20
CA ASP A 492 -24.82 29.59 12.20
C ASP A 492 -24.96 30.43 10.94
N ARG A 493 -26.10 31.13 10.83
CA ARG A 493 -26.25 32.23 9.86
C ARG A 493 -25.59 33.51 10.39
N SER A 494 -24.27 33.55 10.44
CA SER A 494 -23.54 34.82 10.38
C SER A 494 -22.96 34.97 8.98
N SER A 495 -23.68 35.75 8.15
CA SER A 495 -23.35 36.33 6.83
C SER A 495 -22.33 35.62 5.90
N PRO A 496 -22.69 35.33 4.64
CA PRO A 496 -21.74 34.79 3.67
C PRO A 496 -20.73 35.88 3.27
N LEU A 497 -19.45 35.66 3.57
CA LEU A 497 -18.38 36.33 2.85
C LEU A 497 -18.24 35.59 1.51
N LEU A 498 -18.75 36.23 0.45
CA LEU A 498 -18.63 35.77 -0.93
C LEU A 498 -17.15 35.58 -1.29
N ALA A 499 -16.82 34.40 -1.82
CA ALA A 499 -15.72 34.24 -2.75
C ALA A 499 -16.35 33.91 -4.12
N ASP A 500 -16.25 34.86 -5.05
CA ASP A 500 -16.79 34.74 -6.40
C ASP A 500 -16.15 33.58 -7.16
N LYS A 501 -16.98 32.75 -7.79
CA LYS A 501 -16.57 31.86 -8.87
C LYS A 501 -17.38 32.21 -10.11
N LEU A 502 -16.67 32.72 -11.12
CA LEU A 502 -17.16 33.11 -12.44
C LEU A 502 -17.87 31.95 -13.14
N THR A 503 -19.09 32.23 -13.61
CA THR A 503 -20.00 31.42 -14.42
C THR A 503 -19.64 31.40 -15.91
N GLU A 504 -19.93 30.27 -16.57
CA GLU A 504 -20.43 30.13 -17.95
C GLU A 504 -20.84 28.65 -18.15
N SER A 505 -21.88 28.24 -18.87
CA SER A 505 -23.13 28.81 -19.36
C SER A 505 -24.03 27.61 -19.76
N LYS A 506 -25.35 27.80 -19.71
CA LYS A 506 -26.37 26.82 -20.11
C LYS A 506 -26.58 26.83 -21.63
N THR A 507 -26.79 25.66 -22.22
CA THR A 507 -27.65 25.52 -23.41
C THR A 507 -28.47 24.24 -23.32
N ALA A 508 -29.76 24.39 -23.63
CA ALA A 508 -30.83 23.42 -23.42
C ALA A 508 -31.23 22.69 -24.72
N ALA A 509 -32.12 21.70 -24.53
CA ALA A 509 -33.05 21.08 -25.50
C ALA A 509 -32.47 19.94 -26.37
N THR A 510 -33.12 18.79 -26.64
CA THR A 510 -34.48 18.26 -26.36
C THR A 510 -34.54 16.78 -26.80
N GLY A 511 -35.20 15.92 -26.00
CA GLY A 511 -36.23 14.94 -26.41
C GLY A 511 -35.90 13.68 -27.26
N ARG A 512 -36.09 12.48 -26.69
CA ARG A 512 -37.19 11.52 -27.01
C ARG A 512 -36.93 10.14 -26.35
N GLY A 513 -38.01 9.51 -25.87
CA GLY A 513 -37.98 8.36 -24.95
C GLY A 513 -38.32 6.96 -25.51
N LYS A 514 -38.69 6.07 -24.55
CA LYS A 514 -39.13 4.66 -24.61
C LYS A 514 -37.99 3.64 -24.79
N LYS A 515 -37.97 2.47 -24.14
CA LYS A 515 -38.91 1.70 -23.30
C LYS A 515 -38.12 0.58 -22.62
N GLU A 516 -38.55 0.15 -21.43
CA GLU A 516 -38.16 -1.13 -20.81
C GLU A 516 -38.60 -2.33 -21.65
N THR A 517 -37.81 -3.40 -21.66
CA THR A 517 -38.32 -4.78 -21.70
C THR A 517 -37.30 -5.74 -21.09
N GLN A 518 -37.78 -6.55 -20.15
CA GLN A 518 -37.05 -7.59 -19.43
C GLN A 518 -37.07 -8.94 -20.18
N GLN A 519 -35.98 -9.70 -19.96
CA GLN A 519 -35.82 -11.17 -20.06
C GLN A 519 -35.73 -11.84 -21.44
N PRO A 520 -35.21 -13.09 -21.52
CA PRO A 520 -34.00 -13.66 -20.89
C PRO A 520 -33.20 -14.50 -21.90
N LEU A 521 -31.88 -14.71 -21.77
CA LEU A 521 -31.21 -15.87 -22.40
C LEU A 521 -29.80 -16.11 -21.83
N LEU A 522 -29.73 -17.01 -20.85
CA LEU A 522 -28.58 -17.87 -20.64
C LEU A 522 -28.37 -18.70 -21.93
N ILE A 523 -27.10 -19.03 -22.23
CA ILE A 523 -26.63 -19.93 -23.31
C ILE A 523 -26.31 -19.23 -24.66
N VAL A 524 -25.35 -18.30 -24.68
CA VAL A 524 -24.36 -18.12 -25.78
C VAL A 524 -22.94 -17.74 -25.26
N TYR A 525 -22.76 -17.50 -23.95
CA TYR A 525 -21.53 -16.93 -23.37
C TYR A 525 -20.31 -17.87 -23.24
N ALA A 526 -20.28 -19.03 -23.91
CA ALA A 526 -19.14 -19.95 -23.87
C ALA A 526 -18.23 -19.92 -25.12
N PHE A 527 -18.54 -19.13 -26.16
CA PHE A 527 -17.72 -19.10 -27.39
C PHE A 527 -17.27 -17.71 -27.86
N ALA A 528 -17.51 -16.63 -27.10
CA ALA A 528 -17.04 -15.28 -27.44
C ALA A 528 -15.77 -14.81 -26.69
N ILE A 529 -15.30 -15.53 -25.66
CA ILE A 529 -14.14 -15.11 -24.85
C ILE A 529 -12.78 -15.47 -25.51
N ILE A 530 -12.76 -16.41 -26.46
CA ILE A 530 -11.51 -16.85 -27.13
C ILE A 530 -11.10 -15.94 -28.31
N ARG A 531 -11.86 -14.87 -28.62
CA ARG A 531 -11.47 -13.87 -29.63
C ARG A 531 -11.31 -12.42 -29.14
N VAL A 532 -11.44 -12.17 -27.84
CA VAL A 532 -11.27 -10.81 -27.27
C VAL A 532 -9.83 -10.52 -26.79
N ILE A 533 -8.97 -11.55 -26.69
CA ILE A 533 -7.58 -11.36 -26.20
C ILE A 533 -6.64 -10.75 -27.25
N ASP A 534 -6.96 -10.81 -28.56
CA ASP A 534 -6.09 -10.25 -29.62
C ASP A 534 -6.39 -8.79 -30.00
N GLY A 535 -7.37 -8.14 -29.35
CA GLY A 535 -7.89 -6.82 -29.76
C GLY A 535 -7.54 -5.61 -28.88
N PHE A 536 -6.90 -5.79 -27.72
CA PHE A 536 -6.71 -4.73 -26.71
C PHE A 536 -5.27 -4.27 -26.50
N LEU A 537 -4.32 -4.66 -27.36
CA LEU A 537 -2.98 -4.07 -27.39
C LEU A 537 -2.98 -2.86 -28.33
N VAL A 538 -3.36 -1.70 -27.81
CA VAL A 538 -3.32 -0.43 -28.54
C VAL A 538 -1.90 0.16 -28.41
N ASP A 539 -1.00 -0.15 -29.36
CA ASP A 539 0.30 0.53 -29.52
C ASP A 539 0.20 1.56 -30.67
N GLY A 540 -0.62 2.57 -30.43
CA GLY A 540 -0.97 3.60 -31.40
C GLY A 540 -1.35 4.91 -30.73
N ASP A 541 -0.69 5.98 -31.17
CA ASP A 541 -0.78 7.37 -30.70
C ASP A 541 0.21 7.71 -29.57
N PRO A 542 0.75 8.95 -29.51
CA PRO A 542 1.72 9.34 -28.48
C PRO A 542 1.09 9.13 -27.10
N HIS A 543 1.57 8.10 -26.43
CA HIS A 543 1.05 7.65 -25.15
C HIS A 543 1.94 8.19 -24.04
N PHE A 544 1.36 8.98 -23.15
CA PHE A 544 2.05 9.53 -22.00
C PHE A 544 1.62 8.76 -20.77
N MET A 545 2.62 8.24 -20.05
CA MET A 545 2.44 7.61 -18.76
C MET A 545 3.02 8.52 -17.68
N ILE A 546 2.22 8.78 -16.65
CA ILE A 546 2.63 9.56 -15.48
C ILE A 546 2.63 8.59 -14.30
N GLU A 547 3.79 8.43 -13.68
CA GLU A 547 3.95 7.65 -12.47
C GLU A 547 4.01 8.62 -11.28
N PRO A 548 2.92 8.78 -10.50
CA PRO A 548 2.97 9.57 -9.28
C PRO A 548 3.84 8.86 -8.23
N ASP A 549 4.46 9.63 -7.34
CA ASP A 549 5.20 9.09 -6.19
C ASP A 549 4.33 8.18 -5.28
N ARG A 550 2.99 8.33 -5.36
CA ARG A 550 1.98 7.54 -4.64
C ARG A 550 0.71 7.38 -5.50
N GLY A 551 0.37 6.16 -5.95
CA GLY A 551 -0.87 5.90 -6.69
C GLY A 551 -0.74 4.82 -7.77
N ASP A 552 -1.82 4.55 -8.50
CA ASP A 552 -1.75 3.82 -9.77
C ASP A 552 -1.11 4.73 -10.86
N SER A 553 -0.60 4.15 -11.95
CA SER A 553 -0.12 4.98 -13.07
C SER A 553 -1.28 5.67 -13.79
N LEU A 554 -1.11 6.93 -14.19
CA LEU A 554 -2.04 7.63 -15.07
C LEU A 554 -1.54 7.53 -16.50
N CYS A 555 -2.46 7.47 -17.45
CA CYS A 555 -2.09 7.41 -18.84
C CYS A 555 -3.08 8.16 -19.75
N PHE A 556 -2.57 8.82 -20.78
CA PHE A 556 -3.40 9.54 -21.75
C PHE A 556 -2.66 9.65 -23.08
N ASN A 557 -3.42 9.81 -24.17
CA ASN A 557 -2.85 10.06 -25.48
C ASN A 557 -2.91 11.54 -25.83
N ILE A 558 -2.09 12.01 -26.76
CA ILE A 558 -2.34 13.29 -27.43
C ILE A 558 -2.31 13.08 -28.93
N ASN A 559 -3.43 13.39 -29.57
CA ASN A 559 -3.53 13.35 -31.02
C ASN A 559 -3.00 14.67 -31.62
N GLY A 560 -1.98 14.59 -32.47
CA GLY A 560 -1.47 15.70 -33.27
C GLY A 560 -1.26 15.30 -34.72
N ASN A 561 -1.35 16.26 -35.64
CA ASN A 561 -1.04 16.01 -37.04
C ASN A 561 0.48 15.82 -37.22
N PRO A 562 0.95 14.98 -38.16
CA PRO A 562 2.37 14.91 -38.49
C PRO A 562 2.97 16.31 -38.75
N GLY A 563 4.10 16.61 -38.13
CA GLY A 563 4.74 17.94 -38.12
C GLY A 563 4.30 18.86 -36.97
N THR A 564 3.31 18.47 -36.16
CA THR A 564 2.96 19.21 -34.93
C THR A 564 4.08 19.05 -33.91
N ILE A 565 4.53 20.15 -33.31
CA ILE A 565 5.55 20.14 -32.25
C ILE A 565 4.87 20.49 -30.93
N PHE A 566 4.98 19.58 -29.96
CA PHE A 566 4.44 19.76 -28.62
C PHE A 566 5.53 20.09 -27.60
N ASN A 567 5.22 21.02 -26.70
CA ASN A 567 6.02 21.33 -25.53
C ASN A 567 5.81 20.27 -24.43
N LEU A 568 6.81 19.42 -24.22
CA LEU A 568 6.74 18.32 -23.25
C LEU A 568 7.14 18.79 -21.86
N VAL A 569 8.24 19.52 -21.74
CA VAL A 569 8.77 20.04 -20.47
C VAL A 569 9.35 21.42 -20.71
N THR A 570 9.09 22.38 -19.84
CA THR A 570 9.70 23.70 -19.83
C THR A 570 9.86 24.19 -18.41
N ASP A 571 11.08 24.57 -18.04
CA ASP A 571 11.39 25.24 -16.79
C ASP A 571 12.05 26.57 -17.09
N ALA A 572 11.27 27.65 -16.99
CA ALA A 572 11.73 29.00 -17.28
C ALA A 572 12.91 29.45 -16.40
N LYS A 573 13.00 28.95 -15.15
CA LYS A 573 14.04 29.35 -14.20
C LYS A 573 15.38 28.72 -14.53
N SER A 574 15.42 27.45 -14.92
CA SER A 574 16.66 26.78 -15.37
C SER A 574 16.98 27.06 -16.84
N GLY A 575 15.95 27.39 -17.64
CA GLY A 575 16.04 27.49 -19.09
C GLY A 575 16.10 26.11 -19.76
N PHE A 576 15.55 25.08 -19.10
CA PHE A 576 15.43 23.72 -19.63
C PHE A 576 14.14 23.56 -20.44
N ILE A 577 14.25 23.03 -21.66
CA ILE A 577 13.12 22.85 -22.59
C ILE A 577 13.24 21.49 -23.28
N VAL A 578 12.11 20.79 -23.41
CA VAL A 578 11.96 19.57 -24.21
C VAL A 578 10.72 19.72 -25.09
N ASN A 579 10.92 19.65 -26.41
CA ASN A 579 9.85 19.67 -27.41
C ASN A 579 9.89 18.39 -28.25
N GLY A 580 8.73 17.85 -28.62
CA GLY A 580 8.60 16.64 -29.43
C GLY A 580 7.78 16.87 -30.70
N GLU A 581 8.32 16.47 -31.85
CA GLU A 581 7.66 16.51 -33.16
C GLU A 581 6.94 15.20 -33.45
N ILE A 582 5.67 15.30 -33.87
CA ILE A 582 4.82 14.17 -34.22
C ILE A 582 5.09 13.71 -35.65
N VAL A 583 5.21 12.40 -35.85
CA VAL A 583 5.30 11.73 -37.15
C VAL A 583 4.16 10.73 -37.32
N GLY A 584 3.59 10.64 -38.51
CA GLY A 584 2.53 9.69 -38.83
C GLY A 584 3.06 8.37 -39.38
N LYS A 585 2.31 7.28 -39.18
CA LYS A 585 2.57 6.00 -39.85
C LYS A 585 2.51 6.15 -41.38
N LYS A 586 3.51 5.65 -42.12
CA LYS A 586 3.48 5.59 -43.60
C LYS A 586 2.21 4.84 -44.07
N LYS A 587 1.32 5.53 -44.80
CA LYS A 587 0.06 4.96 -45.33
C LYS A 587 0.33 4.23 -46.66
N ASP A 588 -0.04 2.95 -46.74
CA ASP A 588 0.01 2.16 -47.99
C ASP A 588 -1.38 1.96 -48.66
N ALA A 589 -2.48 2.39 -48.05
CA ALA A 589 -3.82 2.28 -48.63
C ALA A 589 -4.81 3.33 -48.06
N PRO A 590 -5.80 3.80 -48.84
CA PRO A 590 -6.84 4.68 -48.34
C PRO A 590 -7.79 3.89 -47.43
N GLY A 591 -7.72 4.16 -46.12
CA GLY A 591 -8.62 3.57 -45.11
C GLY A 591 -7.94 2.88 -43.90
N GLY A 592 -6.61 2.83 -43.83
CA GLY A 592 -5.91 2.29 -42.65
C GLY A 592 -5.79 3.30 -41.49
N ASN A 593 -5.98 2.84 -40.24
CA ASN A 593 -5.84 3.63 -39.02
C ASN A 593 -4.47 4.36 -38.98
N SER A 594 -4.51 5.67 -38.75
CA SER A 594 -3.34 6.55 -38.70
C SER A 594 -2.83 6.73 -37.27
N ASN A 595 -2.03 5.79 -36.78
CA ASN A 595 -1.34 5.98 -35.50
C ASN A 595 -0.22 7.02 -35.67
N ASN A 596 -0.12 7.96 -34.74
CA ASN A 596 0.93 8.99 -34.71
C ASN A 596 1.95 8.71 -33.59
N TYR A 597 3.19 9.15 -33.73
CA TYR A 597 4.27 8.89 -32.76
C TYR A 597 5.21 10.10 -32.61
N ILE A 598 6.02 10.15 -31.55
CA ILE A 598 7.11 11.14 -31.47
C ILE A 598 8.27 10.67 -32.33
N GLY A 599 8.61 11.42 -33.38
CA GLY A 599 9.70 11.06 -34.31
C GLY A 599 11.00 11.82 -34.08
N ARG A 600 10.92 12.97 -33.40
CA ARG A 600 12.06 13.84 -33.12
C ARG A 600 11.86 14.60 -31.82
N LEU A 601 12.93 14.76 -31.04
CA LEU A 601 12.94 15.51 -29.78
C LEU A 601 14.04 16.57 -29.83
N GLY A 602 13.68 17.81 -29.48
CA GLY A 602 14.66 18.87 -29.20
C GLY A 602 14.73 19.11 -27.71
N ILE A 603 15.93 18.97 -27.15
CA ILE A 603 16.19 19.19 -25.74
C ILE A 603 17.23 20.29 -25.60
N SER A 604 16.95 21.32 -24.84
CA SER A 604 17.91 22.41 -24.63
C SER A 604 17.97 22.84 -23.17
N HIS A 605 19.15 23.33 -22.77
CA HIS A 605 19.36 23.95 -21.47
C HIS A 605 20.16 25.24 -21.65
N LYS A 606 19.46 26.38 -21.68
CA LYS A 606 20.05 27.68 -22.03
C LYS A 606 21.24 28.06 -21.16
N LYS A 607 21.16 27.86 -19.84
CA LYS A 607 22.25 28.20 -18.90
C LYS A 607 23.48 27.30 -19.00
N LEU A 608 23.32 26.05 -19.45
CA LEU A 608 24.41 25.09 -19.60
C LEU A 608 24.98 25.10 -21.02
N GLY A 609 24.40 25.88 -21.94
CA GLY A 609 24.81 25.91 -23.35
C GLY A 609 24.69 24.55 -24.04
N VAL A 610 23.68 23.75 -23.66
CA VAL A 610 23.45 22.40 -24.20
C VAL A 610 22.23 22.42 -25.11
N ARG A 611 22.34 21.80 -26.29
CA ARG A 611 21.23 21.59 -27.23
C ARG A 611 21.38 20.23 -27.92
N LEU A 612 20.37 19.38 -27.81
CA LEU A 612 20.31 18.05 -28.41
C LEU A 612 19.13 17.98 -29.37
N ASP A 613 19.39 17.48 -30.56
CA ASP A 613 18.40 17.15 -31.58
C ASP A 613 18.43 15.65 -31.81
N VAL A 614 17.40 14.95 -31.34
CA VAL A 614 17.32 13.50 -31.31
C VAL A 614 16.26 13.06 -32.30
N SER A 615 16.65 12.46 -33.43
CA SER A 615 15.74 11.87 -34.41
C SER A 615 15.79 10.34 -34.34
N THR A 616 14.87 9.65 -35.02
CA THR A 616 14.97 8.19 -35.18
C THR A 616 16.18 7.75 -36.01
N GLN A 617 16.81 8.66 -36.76
CA GLN A 617 17.95 8.35 -37.65
C GLN A 617 19.30 8.65 -36.97
N ASP A 618 19.40 9.81 -36.35
CA ASP A 618 20.64 10.38 -35.82
C ASP A 618 20.40 11.28 -34.61
N ILE A 619 21.48 11.54 -33.88
CA ILE A 619 21.49 12.37 -32.68
C ILE A 619 22.55 13.45 -32.88
N SER A 620 22.14 14.72 -32.86
CA SER A 620 23.05 15.86 -32.96
C SER A 620 23.14 16.58 -31.61
N VAL A 621 24.34 16.68 -31.07
CA VAL A 621 24.63 17.28 -29.76
C VAL A 621 25.47 18.53 -29.97
N PHE A 622 24.98 19.66 -29.49
CA PHE A 622 25.67 20.93 -29.45
C PHE A 622 25.97 21.30 -28.01
N HIS A 623 27.25 21.37 -27.66
CA HIS A 623 27.71 21.73 -26.33
C HIS A 623 29.12 22.33 -26.41
N ASP A 624 29.39 23.40 -25.65
CA ASP A 624 30.69 24.08 -25.60
C ASP A 624 31.26 24.46 -26.99
N GLY A 625 30.39 24.91 -27.91
CA GLY A 625 30.77 25.28 -29.28
C GLY A 625 31.15 24.10 -30.20
N LYS A 626 31.05 22.86 -29.71
CA LYS A 626 31.29 21.64 -30.50
C LYS A 626 29.98 21.04 -30.95
N HIS A 627 29.99 20.52 -32.19
CA HIS A 627 28.89 19.74 -32.76
C HIS A 627 29.32 18.28 -32.87
N ILE A 628 28.60 17.39 -32.19
CA ILE A 628 28.85 15.95 -32.17
C ILE A 628 27.65 15.27 -32.80
N LYS A 629 27.88 14.49 -33.85
CA LYS A 629 26.87 13.66 -34.49
C LYS A 629 27.07 12.20 -34.08
N LEU A 630 26.01 11.57 -33.57
CA LEU A 630 25.99 10.16 -33.17
C LEU A 630 24.91 9.42 -33.98
N LEU A 631 25.16 8.15 -34.29
CA LEU A 631 24.17 7.27 -34.92
C LEU A 631 23.68 6.24 -33.91
N TRP A 632 22.40 5.86 -34.00
CA TRP A 632 21.84 4.80 -33.15
C TRP A 632 22.58 3.45 -33.29
N SER A 633 23.31 3.22 -34.39
CA SER A 633 24.16 2.04 -34.59
C SER A 633 25.38 1.97 -33.66
N ASP A 634 25.69 3.07 -32.98
CA ASP A 634 26.93 3.25 -32.26
C ASP A 634 26.75 2.92 -30.77
N THR A 635 27.86 2.71 -30.06
CA THR A 635 27.90 2.76 -28.59
C THR A 635 28.88 3.85 -28.22
N ALA A 636 28.39 4.90 -27.59
CA ALA A 636 29.17 6.10 -27.32
C ALA A 636 28.91 6.58 -25.89
N SER A 637 29.94 7.15 -25.25
CA SER A 637 29.76 7.91 -24.03
C SER A 637 30.50 9.23 -24.17
N VAL A 638 29.79 10.33 -23.94
CA VAL A 638 30.34 11.68 -24.02
C VAL A 638 30.22 12.29 -22.63
N LYS A 639 31.34 12.54 -21.98
CA LYS A 639 31.39 13.19 -20.66
C LYS A 639 32.04 14.56 -20.78
N SER A 640 31.34 15.59 -20.34
CA SER A 640 31.83 16.95 -20.18
C SER A 640 31.53 17.46 -18.76
N THR A 641 31.90 18.71 -18.50
CA THR A 641 31.64 19.38 -17.22
C THR A 641 30.17 19.54 -16.91
N ASN A 642 29.30 19.69 -17.92
CA ASN A 642 27.88 20.00 -17.77
C ASN A 642 26.93 18.94 -18.38
N LEU A 643 27.47 17.97 -19.12
CA LEU A 643 26.72 16.98 -19.89
C LEU A 643 27.40 15.60 -19.80
N ASP A 644 26.66 14.57 -19.38
CA ASP A 644 27.03 13.16 -19.51
C ASP A 644 26.01 12.45 -20.40
N LEU A 645 26.46 11.93 -21.54
CA LEU A 645 25.69 11.16 -22.49
C LEU A 645 26.17 9.72 -22.51
N ARG A 646 25.22 8.79 -22.55
CA ARG A 646 25.46 7.38 -22.80
C ARG A 646 24.50 6.87 -23.87
N LEU A 647 25.03 6.51 -25.03
CA LEU A 647 24.30 5.91 -26.13
C LEU A 647 24.52 4.40 -26.13
N VAL A 648 23.42 3.65 -26.02
CA VAL A 648 23.39 2.19 -26.15
C VAL A 648 22.88 1.86 -27.55
N LYS A 649 23.67 1.06 -28.28
CA LYS A 649 23.40 0.67 -29.67
C LYS A 649 21.97 0.17 -29.87
N ASN A 650 21.26 0.82 -30.79
CA ASN A 650 19.89 0.54 -31.24
C ASN A 650 18.86 0.44 -30.10
N CYS A 651 19.12 1.10 -28.97
CA CYS A 651 18.37 0.91 -27.74
C CYS A 651 17.95 2.25 -27.14
N SER A 652 18.85 2.91 -26.42
CA SER A 652 18.53 4.13 -25.68
C SER A 652 19.69 5.13 -25.60
N LEU A 653 19.35 6.38 -25.41
CA LEU A 653 20.24 7.50 -25.12
C LEU A 653 19.91 8.03 -23.72
N THR A 654 20.79 7.79 -22.76
CA THR A 654 20.71 8.39 -21.43
C THR A 654 21.44 9.74 -21.44
N VAL A 655 20.80 10.78 -20.91
CA VAL A 655 21.36 12.13 -20.81
C VAL A 655 21.27 12.61 -19.36
N THR A 656 22.40 13.05 -18.82
CA THR A 656 22.49 13.63 -17.48
C THR A 656 23.05 15.05 -17.61
N LEU A 657 22.25 16.04 -17.22
CA LEU A 657 22.67 17.43 -17.13
C LEU A 657 23.04 17.75 -15.68
N LYS A 658 24.24 18.29 -15.48
CA LYS A 658 24.82 18.48 -14.14
C LYS A 658 23.92 19.34 -13.23
N HIS A 659 23.56 18.79 -12.06
CA HIS A 659 22.67 19.41 -11.05
C HIS A 659 21.31 19.89 -11.61
N ALA A 660 20.79 19.26 -12.66
CA ALA A 660 19.58 19.74 -13.34
C ALA A 660 18.53 18.65 -13.60
N VAL A 661 18.83 17.65 -14.42
CA VAL A 661 17.84 16.63 -14.82
C VAL A 661 18.55 15.45 -15.45
N LYS A 662 18.01 14.26 -15.23
CA LYS A 662 18.42 13.03 -15.92
C LYS A 662 17.24 12.44 -16.67
N PHE A 663 17.43 12.10 -17.93
CA PHE A 663 16.39 11.51 -18.77
C PHE A 663 16.96 10.47 -19.72
N GLU A 664 16.08 9.65 -20.27
CA GLU A 664 16.39 8.60 -21.23
C GLU A 664 15.46 8.71 -22.43
N VAL A 665 16.05 8.67 -23.63
CA VAL A 665 15.33 8.59 -24.90
C VAL A 665 15.49 7.17 -25.45
N ILE A 666 14.39 6.47 -25.66
CA ILE A 666 14.39 5.10 -26.18
C ILE A 666 14.00 5.11 -27.65
N LYS A 667 14.77 4.43 -28.51
CA LYS A 667 14.41 4.21 -29.91
C LYS A 667 13.68 2.87 -30.05
N HIS A 668 12.38 2.94 -30.31
CA HIS A 668 11.56 1.76 -30.54
C HIS A 668 11.75 1.27 -31.98
N SER A 669 12.53 0.19 -32.14
CA SER A 669 12.89 -0.38 -33.45
C SER A 669 12.50 -1.85 -33.62
N LYS A 670 12.05 -2.57 -32.57
CA LYS A 670 11.73 -4.01 -32.61
C LYS A 670 10.67 -4.45 -31.59
N VAL A 671 9.45 -4.73 -32.06
CA VAL A 671 8.62 -5.84 -31.54
C VAL A 671 7.84 -6.39 -32.74
N TRP A 672 7.82 -7.72 -32.91
CA TRP A 672 7.25 -8.54 -34.01
C TRP A 672 8.15 -8.82 -35.23
N LYS A 673 8.96 -9.88 -35.11
CA LYS A 673 9.66 -10.56 -36.23
C LYS A 673 8.71 -11.21 -37.28
N ARG A 674 7.44 -10.78 -37.38
CA ARG A 674 6.45 -11.34 -38.32
C ARG A 674 5.69 -10.31 -39.17
N GLN A 675 5.93 -9.00 -39.02
CA GLN A 675 5.31 -7.99 -39.89
C GLN A 675 6.36 -7.00 -40.43
N HIS A 676 6.53 -6.98 -41.75
CA HIS A 676 7.52 -6.15 -42.48
C HIS A 676 7.22 -4.63 -42.49
N LYS A 677 6.39 -4.10 -41.58
CA LYS A 677 5.84 -2.74 -41.71
C LYS A 677 5.69 -1.99 -40.37
N HIS A 678 6.79 -1.82 -39.62
CA HIS A 678 6.83 -1.00 -38.40
C HIS A 678 7.47 0.36 -38.64
N GLN A 679 6.87 1.42 -38.09
CA GLN A 679 7.39 2.79 -38.07
C GLN A 679 8.26 2.95 -36.81
N GLU A 680 9.53 3.37 -36.97
CA GLU A 680 10.39 3.70 -35.83
C GLU A 680 9.90 4.98 -35.14
N TYR A 681 9.94 5.00 -33.80
CA TYR A 681 9.57 6.16 -32.98
C TYR A 681 10.44 6.28 -31.72
N LEU A 682 10.32 7.42 -31.04
CA LEU A 682 11.06 7.75 -29.83
C LEU A 682 10.13 7.77 -28.61
N GLY A 683 10.58 7.18 -27.51
CA GLY A 683 10.00 7.37 -26.17
C GLY A 683 10.88 8.29 -25.34
N PHE A 684 10.27 9.17 -24.53
CA PHE A 684 10.97 10.09 -23.63
C PHE A 684 10.61 9.76 -22.18
N TYR A 685 11.61 9.43 -21.36
CA TYR A 685 11.45 9.00 -19.98
C TYR A 685 12.31 9.89 -19.07
N THR A 686 11.72 10.48 -18.04
CA THR A 686 12.49 11.26 -17.06
C THR A 686 12.90 10.36 -15.92
N LEU A 687 14.20 10.20 -15.73
CA LEU A 687 14.78 9.34 -14.69
C LEU A 687 15.00 10.10 -13.39
N ASP A 688 15.20 11.42 -13.47
CA ASP A 688 15.39 12.27 -12.32
C ASP A 688 15.02 13.73 -12.61
N SER A 689 14.04 14.27 -11.87
CA SER A 689 13.48 15.62 -12.04
C SER A 689 13.62 16.52 -10.80
N HIS A 690 14.21 16.06 -9.69
CA HIS A 690 14.14 16.77 -8.39
C HIS A 690 14.84 18.13 -8.36
N HIS A 691 15.74 18.39 -9.31
CA HIS A 691 16.46 19.65 -9.45
C HIS A 691 15.77 20.68 -10.38
N LEU A 692 14.68 20.32 -11.06
CA LEU A 692 13.88 21.28 -11.83
C LEU A 692 13.15 22.24 -10.89
N SER A 693 12.92 23.47 -11.32
CA SER A 693 12.35 24.49 -10.44
C SER A 693 10.87 24.25 -10.11
N ALA A 694 10.33 25.00 -9.14
CA ALA A 694 8.90 24.98 -8.84
C ALA A 694 8.01 25.50 -9.98
N SER A 695 8.59 26.21 -10.97
CA SER A 695 7.88 26.71 -12.16
C SER A 695 8.01 25.78 -13.37
N VAL A 696 8.42 24.53 -13.18
CA VAL A 696 8.43 23.55 -14.26
C VAL A 696 7.01 23.28 -14.74
N HIS A 697 6.82 23.29 -16.06
CA HIS A 697 5.53 23.12 -16.72
C HIS A 697 5.71 22.36 -18.05
N GLY A 698 4.66 22.23 -18.83
CA GLY A 698 4.61 21.49 -20.10
C GLY A 698 3.66 20.31 -20.01
N LEU A 699 3.48 19.57 -21.09
CA LEU A 699 2.57 18.41 -21.10
C LEU A 699 2.92 17.37 -20.04
N LEU A 700 4.21 17.12 -19.82
CA LEU A 700 4.71 16.22 -18.77
C LEU A 700 5.21 16.99 -17.56
N GLY A 701 5.87 18.13 -17.78
CA GLY A 701 6.53 18.89 -16.70
C GLY A 701 5.59 19.34 -15.58
N GLN A 702 4.31 19.59 -15.89
CA GLN A 702 3.29 19.94 -14.89
C GLN A 702 3.06 18.86 -13.82
N PHE A 703 3.50 17.62 -14.06
CA PHE A 703 3.33 16.49 -13.13
C PHE A 703 4.59 16.15 -12.32
N TYR A 704 5.71 16.85 -12.55
CA TYR A 704 6.99 16.54 -11.90
C TYR A 704 7.07 16.94 -10.42
N ARG A 705 6.01 17.57 -9.90
CA ARG A 705 5.83 17.84 -8.46
C ARG A 705 4.81 16.91 -7.81
N GLY A 706 4.49 15.80 -8.49
CA GLY A 706 3.45 14.88 -8.08
C GLY A 706 2.08 15.33 -8.57
N ILE A 707 1.17 14.37 -8.67
CA ILE A 707 -0.24 14.60 -8.98
C ILE A 707 -1.08 13.77 -8.02
N GLU A 708 -1.96 14.44 -7.29
CA GLU A 708 -2.93 13.79 -6.43
C GLU A 708 -4.21 13.55 -7.22
N PHE A 709 -4.63 12.29 -7.25
CA PHE A 709 -5.89 11.90 -7.84
C PHE A 709 -6.49 10.72 -7.08
N GLU A 710 -7.80 10.56 -7.20
CA GLU A 710 -8.54 9.47 -6.58
C GLU A 710 -9.45 8.80 -7.59
N VAL A 711 -9.47 7.48 -7.62
CA VAL A 711 -10.36 6.74 -8.53
C VAL A 711 -11.41 5.99 -7.73
N THR A 712 -12.68 6.22 -8.10
CA THR A 712 -13.82 5.46 -7.59
C THR A 712 -14.23 4.44 -8.67
N GLU A 713 -13.96 3.17 -8.41
CA GLU A 713 -14.36 2.07 -9.29
C GLU A 713 -15.83 1.69 -9.06
N SER A 714 -16.57 1.49 -10.15
CA SER A 714 -17.92 0.91 -10.07
C SER A 714 -17.83 -0.61 -10.13
N LEU A 715 -18.47 -1.31 -9.19
CA LEU A 715 -18.50 -2.79 -9.15
C LEU A 715 -19.21 -3.43 -10.36
N GLN A 716 -19.78 -2.62 -11.27
CA GLN A 716 -20.63 -3.05 -12.39
C GLN A 716 -20.11 -2.61 -13.78
N SER A 717 -19.01 -1.83 -13.90
CA SER A 717 -18.47 -1.33 -15.18
C SER A 717 -16.93 -1.24 -15.17
N PRO A 718 -16.22 -1.43 -16.31
CA PRO A 718 -14.78 -1.11 -16.42
C PRO A 718 -14.47 0.39 -16.36
N ASP A 719 -15.50 1.24 -16.39
CA ASP A 719 -15.39 2.68 -16.21
C ASP A 719 -15.27 3.02 -14.72
N ALA A 720 -14.37 3.95 -14.42
CA ALA A 720 -14.18 4.50 -13.09
C ALA A 720 -14.20 6.03 -13.15
N ILE A 721 -14.50 6.65 -12.02
CA ILE A 721 -14.55 8.10 -11.90
C ILE A 721 -13.30 8.57 -11.16
N MET A 722 -12.47 9.34 -11.85
CA MET A 722 -11.26 9.96 -11.31
C MET A 722 -11.54 11.38 -10.84
N TYR A 723 -11.12 11.71 -9.63
CA TYR A 723 -11.08 13.07 -9.09
C TYR A 723 -9.65 13.55 -9.12
N VAL A 724 -9.36 14.59 -9.91
CA VAL A 724 -8.01 15.11 -10.11
C VAL A 724 -8.08 16.61 -10.33
N LYS A 725 -7.20 17.39 -9.70
CA LYS A 725 -7.17 18.87 -9.80
C LYS A 725 -8.54 19.56 -9.59
N GLY A 726 -9.38 19.02 -8.71
CA GLY A 726 -10.72 19.54 -8.43
C GLY A 726 -11.75 19.31 -9.56
N GLN A 727 -11.45 18.42 -10.52
CA GLN A 727 -12.32 18.01 -11.60
C GLN A 727 -12.65 16.51 -11.51
N THR A 728 -13.74 16.11 -12.18
CA THR A 728 -14.19 14.73 -12.24
C THR A 728 -14.07 14.23 -13.68
N LEU A 729 -13.29 13.17 -13.89
CA LEU A 729 -13.00 12.58 -15.20
C LEU A 729 -13.47 11.13 -15.24
N ASN A 730 -14.07 10.73 -16.36
CA ASN A 730 -14.31 9.31 -16.62
C ASN A 730 -13.03 8.67 -17.16
N VAL A 731 -12.56 7.64 -16.46
CA VAL A 731 -11.35 6.91 -16.78
C VAL A 731 -11.63 5.42 -16.93
N THR A 732 -10.82 4.75 -17.74
CA THR A 732 -10.94 3.31 -17.96
C THR A 732 -9.64 2.62 -17.58
N ARG A 733 -9.72 1.39 -17.06
CA ARG A 733 -8.51 0.63 -16.73
C ARG A 733 -7.89 0.05 -18.00
N HIS A 734 -6.70 0.52 -18.38
CA HIS A 734 -5.97 0.04 -19.56
C HIS A 734 -4.65 -0.62 -19.15
N TRP A 735 -4.16 -1.52 -19.99
CA TRP A 735 -2.84 -2.14 -19.83
C TRP A 735 -1.90 -1.52 -20.85
N GLN A 736 -0.85 -0.86 -20.38
CA GLN A 736 0.09 -0.12 -21.21
C GLN A 736 1.51 -0.63 -21.01
N LYS A 737 2.36 -0.47 -22.02
CA LYS A 737 3.76 -0.88 -21.92
C LYS A 737 4.62 0.28 -21.43
N ASP A 738 5.25 0.09 -20.28
CA ASP A 738 6.33 0.96 -19.82
C ASP A 738 7.70 0.36 -20.20
N PHE A 739 8.50 1.11 -20.94
CA PHE A 739 9.82 0.68 -21.39
C PHE A 739 10.96 1.28 -20.55
N SER A 740 10.66 2.07 -19.52
CA SER A 740 11.66 2.69 -18.63
C SER A 740 12.56 1.66 -17.94
N GLN A 741 12.01 0.49 -17.59
CA GLN A 741 12.73 -0.61 -16.91
C GLN A 741 13.04 -1.80 -17.84
N GLN A 742 12.19 -2.05 -18.84
CA GLN A 742 12.33 -3.16 -19.80
C GLN A 742 12.28 -2.65 -21.24
N VAL A 743 13.41 -2.11 -21.71
CA VAL A 743 13.52 -1.40 -22.99
C VAL A 743 13.14 -2.24 -24.22
N ILE A 744 13.27 -3.58 -24.16
CA ILE A 744 13.02 -4.48 -25.30
C ILE A 744 11.56 -4.96 -25.34
N ASP A 745 11.04 -5.51 -24.24
CA ASP A 745 9.73 -6.17 -24.22
C ASP A 745 8.60 -5.24 -23.72
N GLY A 746 8.96 -4.21 -22.95
CA GLY A 746 8.05 -3.33 -22.23
C GLY A 746 7.36 -4.06 -21.09
N LYS A 747 7.38 -3.49 -19.88
CA LYS A 747 6.62 -4.01 -18.76
C LYS A 747 5.15 -3.64 -18.95
N VAL A 748 4.26 -4.63 -18.95
CA VAL A 748 2.81 -4.36 -19.02
C VAL A 748 2.36 -3.85 -17.65
N MET A 749 1.95 -2.59 -17.60
CA MET A 749 1.55 -1.87 -16.41
C MET A 749 0.08 -1.46 -16.53
N PRO A 750 -0.74 -1.70 -15.50
CA PRO A 750 -2.09 -1.20 -15.47
C PRO A 750 -2.07 0.31 -15.19
N CYS A 751 -2.83 1.08 -15.96
CA CYS A 751 -2.97 2.52 -15.76
C CYS A 751 -4.42 2.97 -15.90
N TRP A 752 -4.75 4.09 -15.28
CA TRP A 752 -6.00 4.78 -15.49
C TRP A 752 -5.92 5.64 -16.74
N PHE A 753 -6.64 5.24 -17.78
CA PHE A 753 -6.66 5.92 -19.06
C PHE A 753 -7.63 7.09 -19.04
N VAL A 754 -7.09 8.30 -19.22
CA VAL A 754 -7.86 9.52 -19.37
C VAL A 754 -8.17 9.75 -20.85
N ASN A 755 -9.47 9.67 -21.18
CA ASN A 755 -9.98 9.88 -22.53
C ASN A 755 -9.84 11.35 -22.98
N ASN A 756 -10.17 11.64 -24.25
CA ASN A 756 -10.23 12.99 -24.81
C ASN A 756 -8.91 13.78 -24.72
N ASN A 757 -7.80 13.16 -25.14
CA ASN A 757 -6.48 13.78 -25.15
C ASN A 757 -6.00 14.33 -23.78
N GLY A 758 -6.36 13.67 -22.68
CA GLY A 758 -6.01 14.13 -21.32
C GLY A 758 -6.76 15.37 -20.86
N THR A 759 -7.86 15.75 -21.51
CA THR A 759 -8.67 16.92 -21.12
C THR A 759 -9.11 16.81 -19.66
N GLY A 760 -8.86 17.86 -18.89
CA GLY A 760 -9.16 17.94 -17.45
C GLY A 760 -8.10 17.29 -16.54
N LEU A 761 -7.18 16.49 -17.11
CA LEU A 761 -5.95 16.06 -16.44
C LEU A 761 -4.83 17.08 -16.66
N ILE A 762 -4.63 17.51 -17.90
CA ILE A 762 -3.65 18.55 -18.27
C ILE A 762 -4.21 19.96 -18.02
N ASP A 763 -3.33 20.91 -17.71
CA ASP A 763 -3.68 22.31 -17.58
C ASP A 763 -3.99 22.93 -18.96
N GLY A 764 -5.23 23.41 -19.16
CA GLY A 764 -5.66 23.97 -20.45
C GLY A 764 -6.05 22.90 -21.48
N LYS A 765 -5.80 23.18 -22.76
CA LYS A 765 -6.12 22.31 -23.91
C LYS A 765 -4.84 21.79 -24.56
N PRO A 766 -4.85 20.61 -25.22
CA PRO A 766 -3.66 20.09 -25.91
C PRO A 766 -3.04 21.08 -26.92
N LEU A 767 -3.87 21.92 -27.56
CA LEU A 767 -3.43 22.95 -28.50
C LEU A 767 -2.56 24.04 -27.85
N ASP A 768 -2.71 24.29 -26.55
CA ASP A 768 -1.97 25.31 -25.81
C ASP A 768 -0.48 24.95 -25.66
N TYR A 769 -0.15 23.68 -25.88
CA TYR A 769 1.21 23.15 -25.83
C TYR A 769 1.87 23.06 -27.21
N ILE A 770 1.22 23.53 -28.29
CA ILE A 770 1.82 23.54 -29.62
C ILE A 770 2.80 24.71 -29.76
N VAL A 771 4.02 24.41 -30.22
CA VAL A 771 5.07 25.41 -30.45
C VAL A 771 5.49 25.42 -31.92
N SER A 772 6.00 26.57 -32.39
CA SER A 772 6.39 26.77 -33.79
C SER A 772 7.73 26.14 -34.17
N GLY A 773 8.50 25.66 -33.20
CA GLY A 773 9.85 25.13 -33.41
C GLY A 773 10.32 24.22 -32.28
N LEU A 774 11.34 23.44 -32.57
CA LEU A 774 11.85 22.41 -31.67
C LEU A 774 12.72 22.98 -30.52
N PHE A 775 13.16 24.24 -30.59
CA PHE A 775 14.13 24.84 -29.66
C PHE A 775 13.88 26.31 -29.36
#